data_AF-A0A3N5H482-F1
#
_entry.id   AF-A0A3N5H482-F1
#
_cell.length_a   1.000
_cell.length_b   1.000
_cell.length_c   1.000
_cell.angle_alpha   90.00
_cell.angle_beta   90.00
_cell.angle_gamma   90.00
#
_symmetry.space_group_name_H-M   'P 1'
#
loop_
_entity.id
_entity.type
_entity.pdbx_description
1 polymer ?
#
loop_
_entity_poly.entity_id
_entity_poly.type
_entity_poly.pdbx_seq_one_letter_code
_entity_poly.pdbx_strand_id
1 'polypeptide(L)'
;MPWSVVPSPRSGRPPAWEEGEEIRAVLPCSTLQERGHPNGGRPRGKKRGPRPECRTAAAAHRFVAAPGLDLGQAGGVTRRLAPLALLLPSLALAQASAIGELRPTLPPTNAALADEVTAPEVNPAGLQFIGGPMLIYQHERNLHLDSIVDGLWFGSTFFDWVGFGVGLSWVRGPYAGTERSGYRKTSYTFSAGGQWLSAGTSLNVYTPSLGTVPGPNTWDVGLSSRPTRFLSLGLALKDIGDDTGGRTWEAAFGVRPWGDWLTLGANWQFPAFDTLGESRVGAVVQAEVVPGVLVGTSVTKSWREAGDPWLWQVSVTLNTAHAGGTYALGGGPNGLDHLVQGRFSASRYHGLEQFGQRVGLIDLDTALREGGSALGLFGIRDEDPYLRLLRRFHRAAEDRTLRGLVVKIERLPVGLAEAEELRGELLRLRRSGKKVAAVLLSGGDKEYLVATGADRIWVSPQSFLEVNGLTASAIFLGDTMQKLGIKWDVARVGPYKDAPDALTRASMSREQRESLDTFLDSEMRRYEGLVSEARGLSPERFRKVLEEGLLPPRLAVREKLADDVVDPAQLDRAGAALLPEGKWIGTYWPDPPERRWGEPRRIAVVPVMGTITSGKSRSDPLGFSRAAGAETIQRGLRDAESDPRVAAIVVRVDSGGGDGLASDIIYRAVLRARTRKPVVATMGGAAASGGYYAAMGADWVLAEPTTLTGSIGVFVLKPGLEGLGKKLGINVETLKRGPLADILGLYRPWTPAEQAAAQRWVDAFYEDFVDEVARSRGMERARVDAVARGRIWSGEDALARGLVDALGGFPEAIAEARRRAGVPDGEELQLVTYGGPVGLFGALAGENGVLTQLGMGVDAERSAPEPDALQRFAREVGLPSLFLLEPGMKAALPFELQLQ
;
A
#
# COMPACT_ATOMS: atom_id res chain seq x y z
N MET A 1 -42.70 -0.97 51.38
CA MET A 1 -43.85 -0.13 51.83
C MET A 1 -43.53 1.31 51.48
N PRO A 2 -44.54 2.18 51.28
CA PRO A 2 -45.49 2.19 50.16
C PRO A 2 -45.19 3.42 49.25
N TRP A 3 -45.83 3.70 48.10
CA TRP A 3 -47.24 3.59 47.67
C TRP A 3 -47.24 3.27 46.15
N SER A 4 -47.93 2.21 45.66
CA SER A 4 -49.26 2.20 45.00
C SER A 4 -49.37 3.08 43.73
N VAL A 5 -50.06 2.70 42.64
CA VAL A 5 -51.34 1.96 42.51
C VAL A 5 -51.31 0.96 41.32
N VAL A 6 -52.15 -0.08 41.36
CA VAL A 6 -52.20 -1.23 40.43
C VAL A 6 -53.68 -1.59 40.14
N PRO A 7 -54.12 -1.73 38.87
CA PRO A 7 -54.55 -3.06 38.38
C PRO A 7 -54.40 -3.33 36.85
N SER A 8 -54.60 -4.59 36.48
CA SER A 8 -55.01 -5.10 35.14
C SER A 8 -56.46 -5.64 35.26
N PRO A 9 -57.20 -6.02 34.18
CA PRO A 9 -57.20 -7.42 33.68
C PRO A 9 -57.46 -7.52 32.13
N ARG A 10 -57.53 -8.66 31.40
CA ARG A 10 -58.13 -10.01 31.65
C ARG A 10 -57.53 -11.15 30.77
N SER A 11 -57.65 -12.38 31.31
CA SER A 11 -57.79 -13.76 30.74
C SER A 11 -57.80 -14.04 29.22
N GLY A 12 -57.44 -15.25 28.73
CA GLY A 12 -57.39 -16.58 29.38
C GLY A 12 -56.52 -17.67 28.67
N ARG A 13 -56.78 -18.98 28.90
CA ARG A 13 -55.89 -20.14 28.61
C ARG A 13 -56.45 -21.22 27.62
N PRO A 14 -55.59 -22.05 26.97
CA PRO A 14 -55.94 -23.23 26.13
C PRO A 14 -55.96 -24.59 26.90
N PRO A 15 -56.49 -25.71 26.34
CA PRO A 15 -55.79 -26.67 25.43
C PRO A 15 -56.57 -26.87 24.08
N ALA A 16 -56.46 -27.89 23.21
CA ALA A 16 -55.86 -29.26 23.13
C ALA A 16 -55.24 -29.51 21.70
N TRP A 17 -54.69 -30.63 21.18
CA TRP A 17 -54.79 -32.12 21.26
C TRP A 17 -56.11 -32.74 20.76
N GLU A 18 -56.17 -33.87 20.01
CA GLU A 18 -55.17 -34.72 19.27
C GLU A 18 -55.43 -34.61 17.72
N GLU A 19 -54.99 -35.40 16.71
CA GLU A 19 -54.07 -36.55 16.41
C GLU A 19 -53.71 -36.44 14.86
N GLY A 20 -52.96 -37.28 14.10
CA GLY A 20 -52.34 -38.61 14.24
C GLY A 20 -51.42 -39.01 13.03
N GLU A 21 -51.50 -40.26 12.54
CA GLU A 21 -50.54 -40.99 11.64
C GLU A 21 -51.01 -41.19 10.16
N GLU A 22 -50.25 -41.69 9.15
CA GLU A 22 -48.89 -42.30 9.05
C GLU A 22 -48.18 -42.02 7.67
N ILE A 23 -47.11 -42.77 7.31
CA ILE A 23 -46.06 -42.43 6.30
C ILE A 23 -45.96 -43.43 5.13
N ARG A 24 -45.70 -42.97 3.88
CA ARG A 24 -44.79 -43.61 2.86
C ARG A 24 -44.58 -42.77 1.58
N ALA A 25 -43.56 -43.11 0.79
CA ALA A 25 -43.09 -42.44 -0.45
C ALA A 25 -42.77 -43.47 -1.58
N VAL A 26 -42.47 -43.05 -2.84
CA VAL A 26 -41.61 -43.72 -3.87
C VAL A 26 -41.63 -43.00 -5.27
N LEU A 27 -40.56 -43.18 -6.08
CA LEU A 27 -40.28 -42.74 -7.49
C LEU A 27 -39.28 -43.74 -8.15
N PRO A 28 -38.72 -43.64 -9.41
CA PRO A 28 -38.99 -42.79 -10.61
C PRO A 28 -39.04 -43.58 -11.99
N CYS A 29 -39.14 -42.90 -13.15
CA CYS A 29 -38.69 -43.31 -14.53
C CYS A 29 -38.76 -42.08 -15.50
N SER A 30 -37.79 -41.64 -16.35
CA SER A 30 -36.94 -42.25 -17.43
C SER A 30 -37.72 -42.47 -18.78
N THR A 31 -37.24 -42.22 -20.02
CA THR A 31 -35.91 -42.12 -20.71
C THR A 31 -35.87 -41.03 -21.84
N LEU A 32 -34.72 -40.49 -22.35
CA LEU A 32 -33.89 -40.86 -23.55
C LEU A 32 -34.67 -41.40 -24.80
N GLN A 33 -34.30 -41.18 -26.10
CA GLN A 33 -33.03 -40.77 -26.75
C GLN A 33 -33.14 -40.23 -28.24
N GLU A 34 -32.18 -39.40 -28.69
CA GLU A 34 -31.52 -39.18 -30.03
C GLU A 34 -32.16 -39.21 -31.47
N ARG A 35 -31.60 -38.29 -32.32
CA ARG A 35 -31.27 -38.30 -33.80
C ARG A 35 -32.35 -38.32 -34.91
N GLY A 36 -32.15 -37.47 -35.95
CA GLY A 36 -32.76 -37.61 -37.29
C GLY A 36 -32.73 -36.37 -38.22
N HIS A 37 -31.87 -36.36 -39.25
CA HIS A 37 -31.87 -35.46 -40.43
C HIS A 37 -32.17 -36.32 -41.71
N PRO A 38 -32.38 -35.82 -42.96
CA PRO A 38 -31.99 -34.50 -43.53
C PRO A 38 -32.98 -33.85 -44.56
N ASN A 39 -32.51 -32.78 -45.23
CA ASN A 39 -32.80 -32.34 -46.62
C ASN A 39 -34.16 -31.77 -47.08
N GLY A 40 -34.11 -30.51 -47.55
CA GLY A 40 -34.33 -30.22 -48.99
C GLY A 40 -35.50 -29.32 -49.41
N GLY A 41 -35.22 -28.26 -50.20
CA GLY A 41 -36.20 -27.66 -51.13
C GLY A 41 -36.42 -26.13 -51.09
N ARG A 42 -35.91 -25.42 -52.11
CA ARG A 42 -36.51 -24.18 -52.69
C ARG A 42 -36.97 -24.54 -54.11
N PRO A 43 -38.11 -24.02 -54.64
CA PRO A 43 -37.97 -22.86 -55.55
C PRO A 43 -39.21 -21.92 -55.75
N ARG A 44 -38.90 -20.64 -56.10
CA ARG A 44 -39.50 -19.74 -57.13
C ARG A 44 -41.04 -19.64 -57.36
N GLY A 45 -41.54 -18.39 -57.43
CA GLY A 45 -42.67 -17.98 -58.31
C GLY A 45 -43.55 -16.82 -57.78
N LYS A 46 -43.27 -15.53 -58.01
CA LYS A 46 -43.59 -14.67 -59.18
C LYS A 46 -45.05 -14.70 -59.70
N LYS A 47 -45.84 -13.62 -59.46
CA LYS A 47 -46.36 -12.65 -60.48
C LYS A 47 -47.42 -11.64 -59.93
N ARG A 48 -47.30 -10.36 -60.33
CA ARG A 48 -48.32 -9.29 -60.62
C ARG A 48 -49.41 -9.00 -59.54
N GLY A 49 -49.83 -7.77 -59.23
CA GLY A 49 -49.88 -6.50 -59.98
C GLY A 49 -51.34 -6.16 -60.31
N PRO A 50 -51.84 -4.90 -60.21
CA PRO A 50 -51.18 -3.65 -60.64
C PRO A 50 -51.24 -2.46 -59.64
N ARG A 51 -50.83 -1.26 -60.09
CA ARG A 51 -51.03 0.07 -59.45
C ARG A 51 -52.27 0.79 -60.05
N PRO A 52 -52.67 1.95 -59.51
CA PRO A 52 -52.51 3.18 -60.30
C PRO A 52 -51.78 4.33 -59.57
N GLU A 53 -51.77 5.51 -60.18
CA GLU A 53 -50.64 6.45 -60.26
C GLU A 53 -50.52 7.53 -59.16
N CYS A 54 -49.35 8.18 -59.19
CA CYS A 54 -48.87 9.28 -58.37
C CYS A 54 -49.77 10.52 -58.30
N ARG A 55 -49.66 11.26 -57.18
CA ARG A 55 -49.43 12.72 -57.19
C ARG A 55 -48.49 13.14 -56.06
N THR A 56 -47.84 14.29 -56.21
CA THR A 56 -46.68 14.75 -55.42
C THR A 56 -47.04 15.81 -54.37
N ALA A 57 -46.56 15.68 -53.12
CA ALA A 57 -46.31 16.81 -52.21
C ALA A 57 -45.37 16.41 -51.05
N ALA A 58 -44.73 17.42 -50.44
CA ALA A 58 -43.72 17.36 -49.38
C ALA A 58 -43.98 16.36 -48.23
N ALA A 59 -42.91 15.67 -47.80
CA ALA A 59 -42.94 14.78 -46.63
C ALA A 59 -42.58 15.53 -45.34
N ALA A 60 -43.44 15.46 -44.32
CA ALA A 60 -43.16 15.92 -42.96
C ALA A 60 -43.29 14.73 -42.00
N HIS A 61 -42.17 14.05 -41.72
CA HIS A 61 -42.17 12.86 -40.87
C HIS A 61 -42.06 13.21 -39.38
N ARG A 62 -43.17 13.04 -38.66
CA ARG A 62 -43.16 12.87 -37.20
C ARG A 62 -42.38 11.59 -36.86
N PHE A 63 -41.43 11.67 -35.93
CA PHE A 63 -40.85 10.48 -35.31
C PHE A 63 -41.86 9.83 -34.35
N VAL A 64 -41.93 8.50 -34.37
CA VAL A 64 -42.70 7.70 -33.43
C VAL A 64 -41.80 7.34 -32.25
N ALA A 65 -42.26 7.61 -31.03
CA ALA A 65 -41.55 7.20 -29.82
C ALA A 65 -41.85 5.73 -29.49
N ALA A 66 -40.80 4.97 -29.13
CA ALA A 66 -40.95 3.64 -28.54
C ALA A 66 -41.08 3.73 -27.00
N PRO A 67 -41.91 2.90 -26.36
CA PRO A 67 -42.14 2.98 -24.91
C PRO A 67 -41.17 2.12 -24.08
N GLY A 68 -41.02 2.46 -22.80
CA GLY A 68 -40.63 1.49 -21.76
C GLY A 68 -39.15 1.44 -21.35
N LEU A 69 -38.70 2.47 -20.63
CA LEU A 69 -37.53 2.37 -19.75
C LEU A 69 -37.95 2.85 -18.35
N ASP A 70 -38.15 1.91 -17.43
CA ASP A 70 -38.62 2.21 -16.08
C ASP A 70 -37.46 2.73 -15.21
N LEU A 71 -37.57 4.00 -14.80
CA LEU A 71 -36.60 4.69 -13.95
C LEU A 71 -37.05 4.74 -12.47
N GLY A 72 -37.88 3.79 -12.04
CA GLY A 72 -38.52 3.76 -10.72
C GLY A 72 -37.60 3.63 -9.50
N GLN A 73 -36.32 3.27 -9.66
CA GLN A 73 -35.38 3.05 -8.55
C GLN A 73 -34.13 3.97 -8.54
N ALA A 74 -34.12 5.04 -9.34
CA ALA A 74 -33.02 6.01 -9.35
C ALA A 74 -33.15 7.05 -8.22
N GLY A 75 -32.22 7.02 -7.25
CA GLY A 75 -32.18 7.93 -6.09
C GLY A 75 -32.08 9.43 -6.46
N GLY A 76 -32.59 10.30 -5.58
CA GLY A 76 -33.00 11.68 -5.90
C GLY A 76 -31.96 12.67 -6.46
N VAL A 77 -30.67 12.33 -6.50
CA VAL A 77 -29.61 13.16 -7.09
C VAL A 77 -29.56 13.01 -8.62
N THR A 78 -29.58 11.78 -9.15
CA THR A 78 -29.54 11.55 -10.61
C THR A 78 -30.78 12.10 -11.30
N ARG A 79 -31.94 12.04 -10.63
CA ARG A 79 -33.20 12.66 -11.09
C ARG A 79 -33.14 14.19 -11.25
N ARG A 80 -32.19 14.87 -10.62
CA ARG A 80 -31.95 16.33 -10.76
C ARG A 80 -30.84 16.69 -11.76
N LEU A 81 -29.93 15.76 -12.07
CA LEU A 81 -28.82 15.98 -13.00
C LEU A 81 -29.06 15.42 -14.42
N ALA A 82 -29.95 14.44 -14.58
CA ALA A 82 -30.36 13.93 -15.89
C ALA A 82 -30.83 15.03 -16.88
N PRO A 83 -31.53 16.11 -16.46
CA PRO A 83 -31.82 17.24 -17.34
C PRO A 83 -30.57 17.94 -17.87
N LEU A 84 -29.52 18.15 -17.06
CA LEU A 84 -28.28 18.80 -17.51
C LEU A 84 -27.54 17.96 -18.56
N ALA A 85 -27.48 16.64 -18.37
CA ALA A 85 -26.85 15.73 -19.34
C ALA A 85 -27.55 15.76 -20.72
N LEU A 86 -28.86 15.99 -20.75
CA LEU A 86 -29.66 16.15 -21.98
C LEU A 86 -29.66 17.60 -22.53
N LEU A 87 -29.29 18.59 -21.72
CA LEU A 87 -29.13 19.98 -22.15
C LEU A 87 -27.82 20.23 -22.91
N LEU A 88 -26.74 19.51 -22.59
CA LEU A 88 -25.44 19.65 -23.29
C LEU A 88 -25.54 19.56 -24.84
N PRO A 89 -26.19 18.54 -25.46
CA PRO A 89 -26.33 18.49 -26.91
C PRO A 89 -27.38 19.45 -27.49
N SER A 90 -28.28 20.02 -26.69
CA SER A 90 -29.29 20.98 -27.16
C SER A 90 -28.84 22.45 -27.04
N LEU A 91 -27.86 22.75 -26.19
CA LEU A 91 -27.16 24.03 -26.14
C LEU A 91 -26.26 24.26 -27.37
N ALA A 92 -25.89 23.22 -28.11
CA ALA A 92 -25.08 23.29 -29.33
C ALA A 92 -25.75 23.98 -30.54
N LEU A 93 -26.96 24.52 -30.37
CA LEU A 93 -27.70 25.29 -31.38
C LEU A 93 -27.75 26.80 -31.09
N ALA A 94 -27.14 27.28 -29.99
CA ALA A 94 -27.01 28.70 -29.68
C ALA A 94 -25.66 29.25 -30.20
N GLN A 95 -25.68 30.31 -31.01
CA GLN A 95 -24.51 30.78 -31.77
C GLN A 95 -23.46 31.51 -30.91
N ALA A 96 -22.20 31.10 -31.02
CA ALA A 96 -21.00 31.72 -30.45
C ALA A 96 -19.75 31.31 -31.30
N SER A 97 -18.81 32.24 -31.62
CA SER A 97 -17.80 32.04 -32.69
C SER A 97 -16.39 32.66 -32.46
N ALA A 98 -15.27 31.93 -32.27
CA ALA A 98 -13.83 32.30 -32.43
C ALA A 98 -12.84 32.15 -31.23
N ILE A 99 -11.73 31.45 -31.49
CA ILE A 99 -10.34 31.83 -31.17
C ILE A 99 -9.56 31.89 -32.52
N GLY A 100 -8.46 32.63 -32.58
CA GLY A 100 -7.87 33.12 -33.83
C GLY A 100 -6.86 32.24 -34.58
N GLU A 101 -6.65 30.96 -34.20
CA GLU A 101 -5.65 30.08 -34.84
C GLU A 101 -6.22 28.68 -35.10
N LEU A 102 -5.86 28.06 -36.23
CA LEU A 102 -6.22 26.67 -36.57
C LEU A 102 -5.37 25.66 -35.77
N ARG A 103 -5.52 25.63 -34.45
CA ARG A 103 -4.82 24.73 -33.52
C ARG A 103 -5.80 24.23 -32.45
N PRO A 104 -5.62 23.02 -31.87
CA PRO A 104 -6.46 22.57 -30.77
C PRO A 104 -6.38 23.53 -29.58
N THR A 105 -7.51 24.08 -29.17
CA THR A 105 -7.65 24.79 -27.90
C THR A 105 -7.71 23.78 -26.74
N LEU A 106 -7.45 24.23 -25.51
CA LEU A 106 -7.65 23.44 -24.30
C LEU A 106 -8.58 24.21 -23.35
N PRO A 107 -9.17 23.55 -22.33
CA PRO A 107 -9.77 24.23 -21.19
C PRO A 107 -8.77 25.20 -20.50
N PRO A 108 -9.25 26.20 -19.74
CA PRO A 108 -8.41 27.25 -19.12
C PRO A 108 -7.19 26.69 -18.36
N THR A 109 -6.00 26.82 -18.95
CA THR A 109 -4.73 26.26 -18.44
C THR A 109 -3.52 27.01 -19.02
N ASN A 110 -2.30 26.68 -18.58
CA ASN A 110 -1.05 27.19 -19.15
C ASN A 110 0.12 26.21 -18.92
N ALA A 111 1.33 26.54 -19.40
CA ALA A 111 2.53 25.71 -19.29
C ALA A 111 2.97 25.31 -17.86
N ALA A 112 2.46 25.94 -16.80
CA ALA A 112 2.70 25.56 -15.40
C ALA A 112 1.54 24.76 -14.78
N LEU A 113 0.32 24.94 -15.28
CA LEU A 113 -0.88 24.30 -14.75
C LEU A 113 -1.17 22.93 -15.37
N ALA A 114 -0.80 22.71 -16.63
CA ALA A 114 -1.21 21.51 -17.37
C ALA A 114 -0.59 20.20 -16.82
N ASP A 115 -1.43 19.31 -16.31
CA ASP A 115 -1.09 17.97 -15.78
C ASP A 115 -2.06 16.85 -16.24
N GLU A 116 -2.63 17.00 -17.43
CA GLU A 116 -3.39 15.97 -18.15
C GLU A 116 -2.60 15.40 -19.35
N VAL A 117 -3.11 14.34 -19.99
CA VAL A 117 -2.51 13.76 -21.21
C VAL A 117 -2.51 14.72 -22.43
N THR A 118 -3.32 15.78 -22.36
CA THR A 118 -3.36 16.92 -23.29
C THR A 118 -2.29 17.99 -23.02
N ALA A 119 -1.58 17.93 -21.88
CA ALA A 119 -0.54 18.90 -21.51
C ALA A 119 0.54 19.15 -22.58
N PRO A 120 0.94 18.18 -23.44
CA PRO A 120 1.96 18.43 -24.48
C PRO A 120 1.61 19.50 -25.51
N GLU A 121 0.34 19.86 -25.69
CA GLU A 121 -0.06 20.98 -26.56
C GLU A 121 0.36 22.36 -25.96
N VAL A 122 0.77 22.42 -24.68
CA VAL A 122 1.22 23.64 -24.00
C VAL A 122 2.63 23.50 -23.43
N ASN A 123 2.93 22.39 -22.75
CA ASN A 123 4.24 22.04 -22.19
C ASN A 123 4.39 20.51 -22.07
N PRO A 124 5.26 19.85 -22.85
CA PRO A 124 5.44 18.40 -22.81
C PRO A 124 5.98 17.87 -21.47
N ALA A 125 6.58 18.71 -20.61
CA ALA A 125 6.97 18.30 -19.26
C ALA A 125 5.78 18.06 -18.31
N GLY A 126 4.61 18.62 -18.63
CA GLY A 126 3.37 18.43 -17.86
C GLY A 126 2.86 16.99 -17.86
N LEU A 127 3.23 16.20 -18.88
CA LEU A 127 2.90 14.78 -18.99
C LEU A 127 3.44 13.94 -17.81
N GLN A 128 4.51 14.36 -17.14
CA GLN A 128 5.10 13.65 -16.00
C GLN A 128 4.21 13.67 -14.74
N PHE A 129 3.15 14.48 -14.71
CA PHE A 129 2.27 14.62 -13.54
C PHE A 129 1.05 13.69 -13.55
N ILE A 130 0.63 13.14 -14.71
CA ILE A 130 -0.52 12.22 -14.77
C ILE A 130 -0.31 11.00 -13.84
N GLY A 131 -1.36 10.58 -13.13
CA GLY A 131 -1.27 9.53 -12.09
C GLY A 131 -1.18 8.09 -12.60
N GLY A 132 -1.06 7.88 -13.91
CA GLY A 132 -1.16 6.58 -14.58
C GLY A 132 -1.89 6.70 -15.93
N PRO A 133 -2.38 5.58 -16.51
CA PRO A 133 -3.04 5.59 -17.80
C PRO A 133 -4.23 6.56 -17.88
N MET A 134 -4.23 7.39 -18.93
CA MET A 134 -5.27 8.38 -19.21
C MET A 134 -5.60 8.39 -20.70
N LEU A 135 -6.87 8.58 -21.02
CA LEU A 135 -7.40 8.80 -22.35
C LEU A 135 -8.28 10.07 -22.33
N ILE A 136 -8.04 11.00 -23.26
CA ILE A 136 -8.90 12.16 -23.50
C ILE A 136 -9.35 12.15 -24.96
N TYR A 137 -10.65 12.32 -25.18
CA TYR A 137 -11.22 12.74 -26.45
C TYR A 137 -11.71 14.19 -26.34
N GLN A 138 -11.54 14.99 -27.38
CA GLN A 138 -12.01 16.37 -27.46
C GLN A 138 -12.66 16.64 -28.82
N HIS A 139 -13.70 17.45 -28.80
CA HIS A 139 -14.35 18.01 -29.97
C HIS A 139 -14.46 19.53 -29.79
N GLU A 140 -13.93 20.27 -30.75
CA GLU A 140 -13.95 21.73 -30.79
C GLU A 140 -14.67 22.19 -32.04
N ARG A 141 -15.49 23.23 -31.89
CA ARG A 141 -16.24 23.85 -32.98
C ARG A 141 -16.05 25.36 -32.95
N ASN A 142 -15.28 25.85 -33.92
CA ASN A 142 -15.07 27.28 -34.13
C ASN A 142 -15.99 27.78 -35.25
N LEU A 143 -16.96 28.62 -34.87
CA LEU A 143 -17.96 29.14 -35.82
C LEU A 143 -17.47 30.34 -36.65
N HIS A 144 -16.30 30.91 -36.37
CA HIS A 144 -15.73 32.02 -37.14
C HIS A 144 -14.90 31.54 -38.33
N LEU A 145 -14.06 30.52 -38.11
CA LEU A 145 -13.23 29.88 -39.13
C LEU A 145 -13.97 28.75 -39.88
N ASP A 146 -15.23 28.48 -39.52
CA ASP A 146 -15.98 27.23 -39.84
C ASP A 146 -15.15 25.96 -39.58
N SER A 147 -14.19 25.97 -38.66
CA SER A 147 -13.36 24.80 -38.40
C SER A 147 -13.99 23.83 -37.41
N ILE A 148 -13.50 22.60 -37.43
CA ILE A 148 -13.79 21.52 -36.48
C ILE A 148 -12.45 20.88 -36.12
N VAL A 149 -12.16 20.72 -34.83
CA VAL A 149 -11.02 19.93 -34.37
C VAL A 149 -11.52 18.76 -33.54
N ASP A 150 -11.20 17.55 -33.96
CA ASP A 150 -11.38 16.35 -33.15
C ASP A 150 -10.01 15.86 -32.69
N GLY A 151 -9.87 15.57 -31.40
CA GLY A 151 -8.60 15.19 -30.78
C GLY A 151 -8.73 13.96 -29.90
N LEU A 152 -7.72 13.10 -29.92
CA LEU A 152 -7.62 11.90 -29.08
C LEU A 152 -6.19 11.77 -28.54
N TRP A 153 -6.02 11.83 -27.23
CA TRP A 153 -4.72 11.73 -26.54
C TRP A 153 -4.72 10.56 -25.56
N PHE A 154 -3.68 9.75 -25.59
CA PHE A 154 -3.46 8.61 -24.68
C PHE A 154 -2.04 8.61 -24.12
N GLY A 155 -1.87 8.28 -22.85
CA GLY A 155 -0.54 8.24 -22.21
C GLY A 155 -0.55 7.73 -20.78
N SER A 156 0.65 7.49 -20.25
CA SER A 156 0.89 7.07 -18.85
C SER A 156 2.29 7.47 -18.38
N THR A 157 2.45 7.70 -17.07
CA THR A 157 3.75 7.61 -16.41
C THR A 157 4.13 6.16 -16.11
N PHE A 158 5.43 5.89 -16.05
CA PHE A 158 6.03 4.60 -15.68
C PHE A 158 7.16 4.84 -14.67
N PHE A 159 7.26 3.97 -13.66
CA PHE A 159 8.28 4.03 -12.60
C PHE A 159 8.35 5.36 -11.80
N ASP A 160 7.33 6.21 -11.91
CA ASP A 160 7.26 7.60 -11.42
C ASP A 160 8.30 8.59 -11.97
N TRP A 161 9.23 8.15 -12.84
CA TRP A 161 10.28 9.01 -13.42
C TRP A 161 10.28 9.11 -14.96
N VAL A 162 9.42 8.39 -15.67
CA VAL A 162 9.21 8.48 -17.13
C VAL A 162 7.73 8.70 -17.44
N GLY A 163 7.41 9.39 -18.53
CA GLY A 163 6.06 9.47 -19.10
C GLY A 163 6.08 9.40 -20.62
N PHE A 164 5.13 8.67 -21.20
CA PHE A 164 4.94 8.52 -22.65
C PHE A 164 3.50 8.83 -23.04
N GLY A 165 3.31 9.55 -24.15
CA GLY A 165 2.00 9.95 -24.65
C GLY A 165 1.95 10.07 -26.17
N VAL A 166 0.76 9.85 -26.72
CA VAL A 166 0.45 10.00 -28.16
C VAL A 166 -0.81 10.83 -28.29
N GLY A 167 -0.75 11.92 -29.06
CA GLY A 167 -1.88 12.74 -29.47
C GLY A 167 -2.21 12.55 -30.95
N LEU A 168 -3.50 12.55 -31.29
CA LEU A 168 -4.02 12.49 -32.65
C LEU A 168 -5.10 13.56 -32.79
N SER A 169 -4.81 14.64 -33.54
CA SER A 169 -5.77 15.73 -33.80
C SER A 169 -6.06 15.87 -35.29
N TRP A 170 -7.34 15.87 -35.66
CA TRP A 170 -7.84 16.10 -37.02
C TRP A 170 -8.43 17.52 -37.09
N VAL A 171 -7.66 18.45 -37.67
CA VAL A 171 -8.07 19.84 -37.86
C VAL A 171 -8.72 19.97 -39.24
N ARG A 172 -9.99 20.35 -39.29
CA ARG A 172 -10.79 20.45 -40.52
C ARG A 172 -11.30 21.88 -40.66
N GLY A 173 -10.75 22.62 -41.61
CA GLY A 173 -11.13 24.00 -41.94
C GLY A 173 -12.42 24.11 -42.76
N PRO A 174 -12.67 25.29 -43.36
CA PRO A 174 -13.86 25.55 -44.18
C PRO A 174 -13.87 24.72 -45.47
N TYR A 175 -15.04 24.67 -46.11
CA TYR A 175 -15.24 24.00 -47.40
C TYR A 175 -14.55 24.73 -48.56
N ALA A 176 -13.79 23.97 -49.35
CA ALA A 176 -13.23 24.37 -50.64
C ALA A 176 -13.92 23.56 -51.75
N GLY A 177 -15.11 24.00 -52.17
CA GLY A 177 -15.98 23.22 -53.05
C GLY A 177 -16.73 22.12 -52.27
N THR A 178 -16.60 20.87 -52.69
CA THR A 178 -17.28 19.72 -52.06
C THR A 178 -16.56 19.12 -50.86
N GLU A 179 -15.29 19.50 -50.63
CA GLU A 179 -14.44 18.94 -49.57
C GLU A 179 -14.01 20.01 -48.57
N ARG A 180 -13.63 19.61 -47.36
CA ARG A 180 -13.07 20.52 -46.34
C ARG A 180 -11.54 20.52 -46.43
N SER A 181 -10.96 21.71 -46.34
CA SER A 181 -9.54 21.88 -46.04
C SER A 181 -9.17 21.27 -44.68
N GLY A 182 -7.92 20.90 -44.46
CA GLY A 182 -7.47 20.37 -43.17
C GLY A 182 -6.11 19.66 -43.13
N TYR A 183 -5.78 19.14 -41.95
CA TYR A 183 -4.61 18.31 -41.70
C TYR A 183 -4.83 17.43 -40.46
N ARG A 184 -3.98 16.42 -40.28
CA ARG A 184 -3.88 15.64 -39.03
C ARG A 184 -2.53 15.90 -38.36
N LYS A 185 -2.53 16.39 -37.12
CA LYS A 185 -1.37 16.40 -36.23
C LYS A 185 -1.29 15.08 -35.48
N THR A 186 -0.14 14.42 -35.51
CA THR A 186 0.19 13.30 -34.62
C THR A 186 1.33 13.73 -33.70
N SER A 187 1.07 13.84 -32.40
CA SER A 187 2.05 14.24 -31.38
C SER A 187 2.62 12.99 -30.71
N TYR A 188 3.94 12.83 -30.67
CA TYR A 188 4.63 11.77 -29.91
C TYR A 188 5.44 12.40 -28.78
N THR A 189 5.01 12.21 -27.54
CA THR A 189 5.60 12.89 -26.38
C THR A 189 6.36 11.92 -25.47
N PHE A 190 7.56 12.33 -25.08
CA PHE A 190 8.36 11.71 -24.02
C PHE A 190 8.63 12.73 -22.92
N SER A 191 8.56 12.29 -21.67
CA SER A 191 8.86 13.10 -20.49
C SER A 191 9.63 12.30 -19.44
N ALA A 192 10.42 12.99 -18.64
CA ALA A 192 11.22 12.39 -17.57
C ALA A 192 11.41 13.36 -16.40
N GLY A 193 11.52 12.82 -15.19
CA GLY A 193 11.68 13.58 -13.95
C GLY A 193 10.63 13.23 -12.89
N GLY A 194 10.63 13.95 -11.77
CA GLY A 194 9.72 13.69 -10.65
C GLY A 194 8.62 14.73 -10.50
N GLN A 195 7.82 14.60 -9.44
CA GLN A 195 6.78 15.60 -9.09
C GLN A 195 7.37 16.98 -8.73
N TRP A 196 8.67 17.08 -8.45
CA TRP A 196 9.38 18.33 -8.16
C TRP A 196 9.91 19.07 -9.40
N LEU A 197 10.41 18.33 -10.38
CA LEU A 197 11.04 18.84 -11.60
C LEU A 197 10.91 17.77 -12.69
N SER A 198 10.35 18.16 -13.84
CA SER A 198 10.23 17.36 -15.04
C SER A 198 10.73 18.11 -16.27
N ALA A 199 11.20 17.35 -17.25
CA ALA A 199 11.50 17.79 -18.61
C ALA A 199 10.67 16.95 -19.59
N GLY A 200 10.35 17.51 -20.76
CA GLY A 200 9.64 16.79 -21.80
C GLY A 200 9.95 17.30 -23.20
N THR A 201 9.67 16.45 -24.18
CA THR A 201 9.80 16.74 -25.60
C THR A 201 8.65 16.09 -26.37
N SER A 202 8.12 16.78 -27.38
CA SER A 202 7.06 16.27 -28.27
C SER A 202 7.46 16.45 -29.73
N LEU A 203 7.37 15.38 -30.52
CA LEU A 203 7.49 15.43 -31.98
C LEU A 203 6.09 15.51 -32.59
N ASN A 204 5.81 16.61 -33.30
CA ASN A 204 4.55 16.88 -33.98
C ASN A 204 4.68 16.57 -35.47
N VAL A 205 3.97 15.54 -35.94
CA VAL A 205 3.96 15.13 -37.35
C VAL A 205 2.68 15.61 -38.02
N TYR A 206 2.79 16.42 -39.08
CA TYR A 206 1.63 16.99 -39.78
C TYR A 206 1.37 16.25 -41.10
N THR A 207 0.18 15.65 -41.23
CA THR A 207 -0.27 14.93 -42.43
C THR A 207 -1.30 15.79 -43.19
N PRO A 208 -1.17 16.03 -44.51
CA PRO A 208 -2.17 16.78 -45.28
C PRO A 208 -3.54 16.07 -45.34
N SER A 209 -4.60 16.86 -45.51
CA SER A 209 -5.77 16.45 -46.32
C SER A 209 -5.92 17.37 -47.53
N LEU A 210 -6.89 17.14 -48.42
CA LEU A 210 -7.07 17.97 -49.62
C LEU A 210 -7.27 19.46 -49.27
N GLY A 211 -6.75 20.33 -50.13
CA GLY A 211 -6.91 21.79 -50.02
C GLY A 211 -5.88 22.53 -49.15
N THR A 212 -4.92 21.82 -48.53
CA THR A 212 -4.00 22.43 -47.56
C THR A 212 -2.59 21.86 -47.63
N VAL A 213 -1.60 22.76 -47.60
CA VAL A 213 -0.20 22.41 -47.33
C VAL A 213 0.00 22.49 -45.80
N PRO A 214 0.32 21.40 -45.10
CA PRO A 214 0.67 21.47 -43.68
C PRO A 214 2.01 22.19 -43.49
N GLY A 215 2.22 22.75 -42.30
CA GLY A 215 3.54 23.20 -41.87
C GLY A 215 4.54 22.03 -41.74
N PRO A 216 5.84 22.33 -41.55
CA PRO A 216 6.85 21.32 -41.29
C PRO A 216 6.55 20.54 -39.99
N ASN A 217 7.14 19.35 -39.86
CA ASN A 217 7.09 18.62 -38.59
C ASN A 217 7.87 19.39 -37.52
N THR A 218 7.21 19.76 -36.42
CA THR A 218 7.82 20.55 -35.35
C THR A 218 8.19 19.73 -34.13
N TRP A 219 9.10 20.26 -33.33
CA TRP A 219 9.42 19.77 -31.99
C TRP A 219 9.02 20.81 -30.95
N ASP A 220 8.41 20.35 -29.87
CA ASP A 220 8.20 21.15 -28.66
C ASP A 220 9.11 20.61 -27.55
N VAL A 221 9.75 21.49 -26.79
CA VAL A 221 10.58 21.14 -25.62
C VAL A 221 10.11 21.93 -24.42
N GLY A 222 10.07 21.29 -23.25
CA GLY A 222 9.55 21.94 -22.06
C GLY A 222 10.19 21.46 -20.75
N LEU A 223 10.05 22.31 -19.74
CA LEU A 223 10.43 22.10 -18.35
C LEU A 223 9.23 22.48 -17.47
N SER A 224 9.04 21.76 -16.37
CA SER A 224 8.11 22.16 -15.32
C SER A 224 8.70 21.86 -13.95
N SER A 225 8.50 22.76 -12.99
CA SER A 225 8.93 22.56 -11.60
C SER A 225 7.84 22.95 -10.63
N ARG A 226 7.57 22.07 -9.68
CA ARG A 226 6.62 22.27 -8.59
C ARG A 226 7.39 22.24 -7.28
N PRO A 227 8.12 23.33 -6.93
CA PRO A 227 9.02 23.35 -5.78
C PRO A 227 8.30 23.26 -4.43
N THR A 228 6.99 23.56 -4.38
CA THR A 228 6.17 23.44 -3.17
C THR A 228 4.75 23.00 -3.54
N ARG A 229 3.94 22.70 -2.52
CA ARG A 229 2.50 22.44 -2.65
C ARG A 229 1.66 23.62 -3.12
N PHE A 230 2.24 24.81 -3.20
CA PHE A 230 1.53 26.06 -3.50
C PHE A 230 2.09 26.82 -4.71
N LEU A 231 3.13 26.29 -5.39
CA LEU A 231 3.79 26.93 -6.53
C LEU A 231 4.12 25.91 -7.61
N SER A 232 3.70 26.20 -8.84
CA SER A 232 4.13 25.53 -10.08
C SER A 232 4.76 26.55 -11.02
N LEU A 233 5.79 26.13 -11.75
CA LEU A 233 6.52 26.91 -12.75
C LEU A 233 6.60 26.08 -14.04
N GLY A 234 6.47 26.75 -15.18
CA GLY A 234 6.52 26.13 -16.51
C GLY A 234 7.32 26.98 -17.48
N LEU A 235 8.14 26.34 -18.29
CA LEU A 235 8.81 26.94 -19.43
C LEU A 235 8.72 26.00 -20.62
N ALA A 236 8.13 26.44 -21.72
CA ALA A 236 8.06 25.69 -22.97
C ALA A 236 8.64 26.51 -24.12
N LEU A 237 9.27 25.83 -25.08
CA LEU A 237 9.62 26.32 -26.39
C LEU A 237 8.90 25.44 -27.41
N LYS A 238 8.00 26.04 -28.18
CA LYS A 238 7.13 25.36 -29.15
C LYS A 238 7.52 25.68 -30.58
N ASP A 239 7.13 24.79 -31.49
CA ASP A 239 7.29 24.91 -32.95
C ASP A 239 8.75 24.98 -33.45
N ILE A 240 9.68 24.30 -32.77
CA ILE A 240 11.07 24.17 -33.22
C ILE A 240 11.11 23.38 -34.53
N GLY A 241 11.76 23.91 -35.56
CA GLY A 241 11.78 23.34 -36.91
C GLY A 241 10.75 23.97 -37.86
N ASP A 242 9.91 24.90 -37.37
CA ASP A 242 9.29 25.89 -38.24
C ASP A 242 10.29 27.02 -38.55
N ASP A 243 10.68 27.10 -39.82
CA ASP A 243 11.58 28.12 -40.36
C ASP A 243 10.83 29.36 -40.87
N THR A 244 9.49 29.38 -40.82
CA THR A 244 8.69 30.58 -41.14
C THR A 244 8.59 31.59 -40.00
N GLY A 245 9.20 31.28 -38.84
CA GLY A 245 9.24 32.15 -37.66
C GLY A 245 8.25 31.81 -36.55
N GLY A 246 7.46 30.73 -36.68
CA GLY A 246 6.40 30.37 -35.73
C GLY A 246 6.83 29.98 -34.30
N ARG A 247 8.14 29.94 -34.01
CA ARG A 247 8.69 29.52 -32.70
C ARG A 247 8.16 30.40 -31.58
N THR A 248 7.63 29.78 -30.53
CA THR A 248 6.99 30.48 -29.41
C THR A 248 7.53 29.96 -28.08
N TRP A 249 8.15 30.85 -27.30
CA TRP A 249 8.40 30.60 -25.88
C TRP A 249 7.12 30.84 -25.08
N GLU A 250 6.92 30.07 -24.02
CA GLU A 250 5.92 30.31 -22.99
C GLU A 250 6.54 30.13 -21.61
N ALA A 251 6.67 31.23 -20.86
CA ALA A 251 7.00 31.22 -19.44
C ALA A 251 5.70 31.35 -18.63
N ALA A 252 5.48 30.47 -17.66
CA ALA A 252 4.26 30.43 -16.87
C ALA A 252 4.51 30.13 -15.39
N PHE A 253 3.60 30.59 -14.55
CA PHE A 253 3.51 30.18 -13.15
C PHE A 253 2.06 29.87 -12.75
N GLY A 254 1.93 29.08 -11.68
CA GLY A 254 0.67 28.78 -11.01
C GLY A 254 0.85 28.81 -9.51
N VAL A 255 -0.18 29.24 -8.77
CA VAL A 255 -0.20 29.22 -7.30
C VAL A 255 -1.52 28.66 -6.75
N ARG A 256 -1.43 27.91 -5.64
CA ARG A 256 -2.57 27.34 -4.90
C ARG A 256 -2.63 27.92 -3.48
N PRO A 257 -3.02 29.20 -3.30
CA PRO A 257 -2.84 29.94 -2.04
C PRO A 257 -3.58 29.35 -0.84
N TRP A 258 -4.62 28.54 -1.07
CA TRP A 258 -5.43 27.91 -0.01
C TRP A 258 -5.64 26.40 -0.24
N GLY A 259 -4.70 25.75 -0.94
CA GLY A 259 -4.84 24.37 -1.41
C GLY A 259 -5.61 24.26 -2.73
N ASP A 260 -6.01 23.04 -3.09
CA ASP A 260 -6.40 22.70 -4.47
C ASP A 260 -7.74 23.29 -4.93
N TRP A 261 -8.59 23.73 -4.01
CA TRP A 261 -9.89 24.32 -4.34
C TRP A 261 -9.79 25.64 -5.10
N LEU A 262 -8.64 26.33 -5.06
CA LEU A 262 -8.36 27.49 -5.89
C LEU A 262 -6.93 27.42 -6.46
N THR A 263 -6.85 27.31 -7.78
CA THR A 263 -5.62 27.45 -8.55
C THR A 263 -5.67 28.76 -9.34
N LEU A 264 -4.66 29.61 -9.16
CA LEU A 264 -4.43 30.81 -9.97
C LEU A 264 -3.21 30.55 -10.86
N GLY A 265 -3.12 31.19 -12.02
CA GLY A 265 -1.91 31.17 -12.83
C GLY A 265 -1.82 32.34 -13.78
N ALA A 266 -0.62 32.58 -14.30
CA ALA A 266 -0.38 33.51 -15.38
C ALA A 266 0.74 33.01 -16.28
N ASN A 267 0.71 33.43 -17.54
CA ASN A 267 1.64 33.00 -18.58
C ASN A 267 1.98 34.16 -19.50
N TRP A 268 3.19 34.12 -20.04
CA TRP A 268 3.74 35.10 -20.96
C TRP A 268 4.34 34.34 -22.14
N GLN A 269 3.78 34.57 -23.32
CA GLN A 269 4.21 33.97 -24.57
C GLN A 269 4.92 35.03 -25.42
N PHE A 270 6.08 34.70 -25.98
CA PHE A 270 6.88 35.63 -26.79
C PHE A 270 7.66 34.86 -27.87
N PRO A 271 7.89 35.44 -29.06
CA PRO A 271 8.59 34.72 -30.13
C PRO A 271 10.09 34.57 -29.84
N ALA A 272 10.76 35.64 -29.38
CA ALA A 272 12.14 35.60 -28.88
C ALA A 272 12.37 36.64 -27.75
N PHE A 273 13.50 36.51 -27.04
CA PHE A 273 13.81 37.32 -25.85
C PHE A 273 14.10 38.81 -26.16
N ASP A 274 14.36 39.15 -27.42
CA ASP A 274 14.58 40.49 -27.95
C ASP A 274 13.29 41.13 -28.52
N THR A 275 12.29 40.33 -28.87
CA THR A 275 11.02 40.73 -29.53
C THR A 275 9.86 40.89 -28.54
N LEU A 276 10.15 41.47 -27.37
CA LEU A 276 9.23 41.61 -26.23
C LEU A 276 7.87 42.27 -26.56
N GLY A 277 7.84 43.14 -27.58
CA GLY A 277 6.63 43.83 -28.03
C GLY A 277 5.56 42.90 -28.63
N GLU A 278 5.95 41.81 -29.28
CA GLU A 278 5.04 40.88 -29.97
C GLU A 278 4.44 39.79 -29.06
N SER A 279 4.43 40.07 -27.75
CA SER A 279 4.07 39.09 -26.73
C SER A 279 2.57 39.00 -26.44
N ARG A 280 2.17 37.88 -25.84
CA ARG A 280 0.83 37.63 -25.28
C ARG A 280 0.96 37.38 -23.78
N VAL A 281 0.06 37.93 -22.97
CA VAL A 281 -0.04 37.64 -21.53
C VAL A 281 -1.39 37.03 -21.24
N GLY A 282 -1.39 35.89 -20.56
CA GLY A 282 -2.57 35.19 -20.07
C GLY A 282 -2.63 35.18 -18.54
N ALA A 283 -3.85 35.13 -18.01
CA ALA A 283 -4.16 34.82 -16.62
C ALA A 283 -5.23 33.72 -16.58
N VAL A 284 -5.14 32.82 -15.60
CA VAL A 284 -6.00 31.65 -15.43
C VAL A 284 -6.48 31.57 -13.98
N VAL A 285 -7.75 31.23 -13.79
CA VAL A 285 -8.34 30.90 -12.48
C VAL A 285 -9.12 29.60 -12.64
N GLN A 286 -8.87 28.63 -11.76
CA GLN A 286 -9.63 27.39 -11.66
C GLN A 286 -10.07 27.22 -10.21
N ALA A 287 -11.35 26.91 -9.98
CA ALA A 287 -11.88 26.68 -8.64
C ALA A 287 -12.70 25.39 -8.58
N GLU A 288 -12.38 24.49 -7.63
CA GLU A 288 -13.28 23.39 -7.26
C GLU A 288 -14.35 23.94 -6.32
N VAL A 289 -15.55 24.20 -6.87
CA VAL A 289 -16.64 24.88 -6.15
C VAL A 289 -17.33 23.92 -5.18
N VAL A 290 -17.43 22.65 -5.57
CA VAL A 290 -17.77 21.49 -4.72
C VAL A 290 -17.00 20.27 -5.27
N PRO A 291 -16.74 19.20 -4.47
CA PRO A 291 -15.99 18.03 -4.93
C PRO A 291 -16.51 17.46 -6.25
N GLY A 292 -15.63 17.42 -7.26
CA GLY A 292 -15.95 16.97 -8.61
C GLY A 292 -16.61 18.01 -9.52
N VAL A 293 -16.72 19.28 -9.13
CA VAL A 293 -17.19 20.39 -9.98
C VAL A 293 -16.15 21.50 -9.99
N LEU A 294 -15.35 21.53 -11.05
CA LEU A 294 -14.35 22.56 -11.26
C LEU A 294 -14.84 23.58 -12.29
N VAL A 295 -14.75 24.86 -11.95
CA VAL A 295 -15.05 25.99 -12.83
C VAL A 295 -13.74 26.67 -13.19
N GLY A 296 -13.43 26.73 -14.48
CA GLY A 296 -12.25 27.42 -15.01
C GLY A 296 -12.61 28.74 -15.67
N THR A 297 -11.68 29.68 -15.69
CA THR A 297 -11.71 30.84 -16.58
C THR A 297 -10.28 31.30 -16.89
N SER A 298 -10.10 31.90 -18.06
CA SER A 298 -8.86 32.58 -18.43
C SER A 298 -9.16 33.88 -19.17
N VAL A 299 -8.17 34.78 -19.19
CA VAL A 299 -8.14 35.97 -20.04
C VAL A 299 -6.76 36.08 -20.66
N THR A 300 -6.68 36.37 -21.96
CA THR A 300 -5.43 36.49 -22.71
C THR A 300 -5.46 37.76 -23.54
N LYS A 301 -4.37 38.52 -23.51
CA LYS A 301 -4.18 39.75 -24.27
C LYS A 301 -2.94 39.61 -25.15
N SER A 302 -3.05 40.10 -26.39
CA SER A 302 -1.94 40.22 -27.33
C SER A 302 -1.52 41.69 -27.48
N TRP A 303 -0.27 41.93 -27.86
CA TRP A 303 0.31 43.27 -28.13
C TRP A 303 1.06 43.35 -29.47
N ARG A 304 0.91 42.35 -30.35
CA ARG A 304 1.53 42.32 -31.69
C ARG A 304 1.08 43.49 -32.55
N GLU A 305 -0.18 43.87 -32.48
CA GLU A 305 -0.73 44.99 -33.24
C GLU A 305 -1.48 46.02 -32.37
N ALA A 306 -1.46 47.28 -32.82
CA ALA A 306 -2.09 48.42 -32.15
C ALA A 306 -3.63 48.39 -32.27
N GLY A 307 -4.25 47.50 -31.52
CA GLY A 307 -5.67 47.16 -31.62
C GLY A 307 -5.99 45.71 -31.26
N ASP A 308 -4.95 44.85 -31.14
CA ASP A 308 -5.06 43.46 -30.68
C ASP A 308 -6.03 43.35 -29.50
N PRO A 309 -7.01 42.45 -29.52
CA PRO A 309 -8.06 42.51 -28.53
C PRO A 309 -7.81 41.61 -27.31
N TRP A 310 -8.76 41.63 -26.38
CA TRP A 310 -8.84 40.65 -25.29
C TRP A 310 -9.56 39.39 -25.76
N LEU A 311 -8.97 38.24 -25.45
CA LEU A 311 -9.59 36.93 -25.47
C LEU A 311 -9.91 36.50 -24.04
N TRP A 312 -10.94 35.68 -23.85
CA TRP A 312 -11.33 35.10 -22.57
C TRP A 312 -11.83 33.67 -22.76
N GLN A 313 -11.88 32.90 -21.68
CA GLN A 313 -12.46 31.56 -21.67
C GLN A 313 -13.15 31.30 -20.33
N VAL A 314 -14.16 30.43 -20.32
CA VAL A 314 -14.86 29.89 -19.16
C VAL A 314 -15.09 28.40 -19.39
N SER A 315 -14.88 27.56 -18.38
CA SER A 315 -15.17 26.13 -18.44
C SER A 315 -15.92 25.63 -17.22
N VAL A 316 -16.63 24.52 -17.38
CA VAL A 316 -17.15 23.68 -16.30
C VAL A 316 -16.73 22.24 -16.56
N THR A 317 -16.04 21.65 -15.60
CA THR A 317 -15.62 20.26 -15.59
C THR A 317 -16.39 19.50 -14.51
N LEU A 318 -17.07 18.43 -14.91
CA LEU A 318 -17.76 17.50 -14.03
C LEU A 318 -16.96 16.19 -13.96
N ASN A 319 -16.43 15.86 -12.79
CA ASN A 319 -15.65 14.65 -12.55
C ASN A 319 -16.46 13.58 -11.81
N THR A 320 -16.18 12.32 -12.14
CA THR A 320 -16.44 11.16 -11.29
C THR A 320 -15.11 10.62 -10.78
N ALA A 321 -15.10 9.46 -10.11
CA ALA A 321 -13.86 8.87 -9.63
C ALA A 321 -12.85 8.59 -10.77
N HIS A 322 -13.31 8.14 -11.93
CA HIS A 322 -12.45 7.65 -13.04
C HIS A 322 -12.75 8.27 -14.41
N ALA A 323 -13.75 9.16 -14.50
CA ALA A 323 -14.09 9.89 -15.73
C ALA A 323 -14.26 11.38 -15.46
N GLY A 324 -14.20 12.20 -16.51
CA GLY A 324 -14.48 13.63 -16.46
C GLY A 324 -15.13 14.11 -17.76
N GLY A 325 -16.01 15.10 -17.67
CA GLY A 325 -16.58 15.80 -18.81
C GLY A 325 -16.37 17.30 -18.66
N THR A 326 -15.64 17.92 -19.57
CA THR A 326 -15.44 19.38 -19.61
C THR A 326 -16.22 19.99 -20.76
N TYR A 327 -16.93 21.08 -20.48
CA TYR A 327 -17.42 22.02 -21.48
C TYR A 327 -16.70 23.35 -21.31
N ALA A 328 -16.25 23.97 -22.41
CA ALA A 328 -15.65 25.29 -22.38
C ALA A 328 -16.19 26.20 -23.51
N LEU A 329 -16.23 27.48 -23.20
CA LEU A 329 -16.61 28.60 -24.05
C LEU A 329 -15.49 29.65 -24.00
N GLY A 330 -15.10 30.28 -25.11
CA GLY A 330 -14.12 31.37 -25.01
C GLY A 330 -14.02 32.27 -26.24
N GLY A 331 -13.91 33.58 -26.04
CA GLY A 331 -13.97 34.53 -27.13
C GLY A 331 -13.44 35.93 -26.86
N GLY A 332 -13.79 36.83 -27.78
CA GLY A 332 -13.38 38.22 -27.83
C GLY A 332 -13.96 38.92 -29.08
N PRO A 333 -13.23 39.89 -29.66
CA PRO A 333 -13.50 40.62 -30.89
C PRO A 333 -14.37 39.96 -31.95
N ASN A 334 -13.87 38.82 -32.41
CA ASN A 334 -14.44 38.05 -33.51
C ASN A 334 -15.47 36.99 -33.01
N GLY A 335 -15.76 37.01 -31.70
CA GLY A 335 -16.38 36.01 -30.81
C GLY A 335 -15.32 35.03 -30.21
N LEU A 336 -15.54 33.77 -29.75
CA LEU A 336 -16.61 33.06 -28.99
C LEU A 336 -16.70 31.49 -29.17
N ASP A 337 -15.60 30.72 -29.30
CA ASP A 337 -15.56 29.25 -29.56
C ASP A 337 -16.19 28.29 -28.51
N HIS A 338 -16.50 27.06 -28.95
CA HIS A 338 -17.00 25.94 -28.14
C HIS A 338 -16.06 24.72 -28.10
N LEU A 339 -15.84 24.14 -26.92
CA LEU A 339 -15.07 22.90 -26.71
C LEU A 339 -15.84 21.92 -25.80
N VAL A 340 -15.89 20.65 -26.20
CA VAL A 340 -16.41 19.50 -25.42
C VAL A 340 -15.29 18.49 -25.27
N GLN A 341 -15.04 18.00 -24.06
CA GLN A 341 -13.96 17.06 -23.77
C GLN A 341 -14.44 15.94 -22.84
N GLY A 342 -14.09 14.70 -23.15
CA GLY A 342 -14.34 13.52 -22.33
C GLY A 342 -13.02 12.86 -21.91
N ARG A 343 -12.83 12.69 -20.61
CA ARG A 343 -11.62 12.14 -19.97
C ARG A 343 -11.93 10.83 -19.29
N PHE A 344 -11.02 9.87 -19.39
CA PHE A 344 -11.01 8.61 -18.63
C PHE A 344 -9.61 8.41 -18.02
N SER A 345 -9.51 7.96 -16.78
CA SER A 345 -8.22 7.67 -16.14
C SER A 345 -8.29 6.49 -15.16
N ALA A 346 -7.20 5.71 -15.12
CA ALA A 346 -6.96 4.75 -14.05
C ALA A 346 -6.74 5.43 -12.69
N SER A 347 -6.23 6.67 -12.70
CA SER A 347 -6.08 7.51 -11.51
C SER A 347 -7.45 7.97 -10.99
N ARG A 348 -7.59 8.10 -9.66
CA ARG A 348 -8.77 8.71 -9.07
C ARG A 348 -8.68 10.22 -8.98
N TYR A 349 -9.83 10.87 -9.10
CA TYR A 349 -10.05 12.31 -8.99
C TYR A 349 -11.13 12.58 -7.95
N HIS A 350 -11.14 13.79 -7.36
CA HIS A 350 -12.36 14.31 -6.72
C HIS A 350 -13.55 14.27 -7.69
N GLY A 351 -14.70 13.80 -7.22
CA GLY A 351 -15.82 13.45 -8.08
C GLY A 351 -17.17 13.42 -7.39
N LEU A 352 -18.24 13.62 -8.17
CA LEU A 352 -19.64 13.69 -7.73
C LEU A 352 -20.14 12.45 -6.95
N GLU A 353 -19.43 11.32 -7.05
CA GLU A 353 -19.73 10.09 -6.31
C GLU A 353 -19.48 10.21 -4.79
N GLN A 354 -18.80 11.26 -4.33
CA GLN A 354 -18.59 11.55 -2.90
C GLN A 354 -19.87 12.04 -2.18
N PHE A 355 -20.95 12.35 -2.90
CA PHE A 355 -22.23 12.75 -2.31
C PHE A 355 -23.02 11.55 -1.74
N GLY A 356 -22.54 11.00 -0.63
CA GLY A 356 -23.24 9.98 0.16
C GLY A 356 -22.39 9.48 1.33
N GLN A 357 -23.05 9.06 2.41
CA GLN A 357 -22.36 8.35 3.49
C GLN A 357 -22.04 6.93 3.00
N ARG A 358 -20.81 6.45 3.20
CA ARG A 358 -20.35 5.13 2.73
C ARG A 358 -20.20 4.15 3.90
N VAL A 359 -20.60 2.90 3.67
CA VAL A 359 -20.27 1.74 4.53
C VAL A 359 -19.41 0.76 3.75
N GLY A 360 -18.15 0.60 4.18
CA GLY A 360 -17.19 -0.31 3.56
C GLY A 360 -16.99 -1.61 4.32
N LEU A 361 -16.32 -2.57 3.67
CA LEU A 361 -15.82 -3.81 4.26
C LEU A 361 -14.29 -3.85 4.18
N ILE A 362 -13.61 -4.10 5.29
CA ILE A 362 -12.18 -4.47 5.33
C ILE A 362 -12.06 -5.93 5.73
N ASP A 363 -11.28 -6.71 4.99
CA ASP A 363 -10.96 -8.10 5.30
C ASP A 363 -9.52 -8.15 5.85
N LEU A 364 -9.37 -8.48 7.14
CA LEU A 364 -8.05 -8.43 7.80
C LEU A 364 -7.12 -9.55 7.33
N ASP A 365 -7.65 -10.75 7.14
CA ASP A 365 -6.86 -11.92 6.74
C ASP A 365 -6.26 -11.72 5.34
N THR A 366 -7.08 -11.26 4.39
CA THR A 366 -6.63 -10.88 3.04
C THR A 366 -5.59 -9.76 3.10
N ALA A 367 -5.84 -8.70 3.86
CA ALA A 367 -4.95 -7.54 3.92
C ALA A 367 -3.55 -7.86 4.46
N LEU A 368 -3.47 -8.82 5.38
CA LEU A 368 -2.23 -9.32 5.99
C LEU A 368 -1.53 -10.38 5.12
N ARG A 369 -2.28 -11.15 4.31
CA ARG A 369 -1.73 -12.15 3.39
C ARG A 369 -1.27 -11.61 2.02
N GLU A 370 -1.75 -10.45 1.58
CA GLU A 370 -1.35 -9.79 0.32
C GLU A 370 0.11 -9.27 0.35
N GLY A 371 1.10 -10.12 0.68
CA GLY A 371 2.50 -9.73 0.90
C GLY A 371 3.47 -9.93 -0.27
N GLY A 372 3.01 -10.51 -1.38
CA GLY A 372 3.82 -10.72 -2.57
C GLY A 372 3.08 -10.31 -3.84
N SER A 373 3.44 -9.17 -4.42
CA SER A 373 3.02 -8.84 -5.77
C SER A 373 3.80 -9.64 -6.81
N ALA A 374 3.24 -9.83 -8.00
CA ALA A 374 4.01 -10.32 -9.15
C ALA A 374 5.17 -9.39 -9.55
N LEU A 375 5.22 -8.16 -9.00
CA LEU A 375 6.30 -7.20 -9.17
C LEU A 375 7.45 -7.38 -8.15
N GLY A 376 7.19 -8.01 -6.99
CA GLY A 376 8.23 -8.43 -6.05
C GLY A 376 9.18 -9.47 -6.65
N LEU A 377 8.67 -10.32 -7.56
CA LEU A 377 9.49 -11.20 -8.41
C LEU A 377 10.46 -10.43 -9.32
N PHE A 378 10.16 -9.18 -9.70
CA PHE A 378 11.06 -8.31 -10.47
C PHE A 378 11.94 -7.41 -9.58
N GLY A 379 12.01 -7.68 -8.27
CA GLY A 379 12.88 -6.95 -7.33
C GLY A 379 12.33 -5.61 -6.84
N ILE A 380 11.08 -5.26 -7.19
CA ILE A 380 10.40 -4.07 -6.67
C ILE A 380 10.11 -4.25 -5.18
N ARG A 381 10.25 -3.17 -4.40
CA ARG A 381 10.05 -3.19 -2.93
C ARG A 381 8.55 -3.24 -2.60
N ASP A 382 8.05 -4.42 -2.27
CA ASP A 382 6.77 -4.52 -1.54
C ASP A 382 6.97 -4.06 -0.09
N GLU A 383 5.96 -3.38 0.46
CA GLU A 383 5.90 -3.04 1.88
C GLU A 383 5.37 -4.22 2.69
N ASP A 384 5.84 -4.36 3.92
CA ASP A 384 5.23 -5.26 4.90
C ASP A 384 3.69 -5.08 4.99
N PRO A 385 2.89 -6.16 4.88
CA PRO A 385 1.43 -6.10 4.92
C PRO A 385 0.83 -5.44 6.16
N TYR A 386 1.47 -5.59 7.32
CA TYR A 386 0.97 -5.07 8.58
C TYR A 386 1.16 -3.55 8.66
N LEU A 387 2.36 -3.04 8.37
CA LEU A 387 2.60 -1.60 8.22
C LEU A 387 1.66 -0.97 7.18
N ARG A 388 1.47 -1.64 6.03
CA ARG A 388 0.56 -1.20 4.97
C ARG A 388 -0.90 -1.12 5.45
N LEU A 389 -1.33 -2.08 6.28
CA LEU A 389 -2.68 -2.10 6.88
C LEU A 389 -2.87 -0.95 7.88
N LEU A 390 -1.89 -0.65 8.75
CA LEU A 390 -1.96 0.50 9.65
C LEU A 390 -1.99 1.84 8.87
N ARG A 391 -1.18 1.97 7.80
CA ARG A 391 -1.24 3.14 6.90
C ARG A 391 -2.60 3.27 6.20
N ARG A 392 -3.29 2.16 5.92
CA ARG A 392 -4.68 2.15 5.41
C ARG A 392 -5.66 2.55 6.53
N PHE A 393 -5.59 2.00 7.73
CA PHE A 393 -6.49 2.41 8.83
C PHE A 393 -6.39 3.90 9.18
N HIS A 394 -5.18 4.47 9.13
CA HIS A 394 -4.97 5.91 9.31
C HIS A 394 -5.76 6.76 8.32
N ARG A 395 -5.65 6.48 7.02
CA ARG A 395 -6.43 7.21 5.98
C ARG A 395 -7.92 6.92 6.06
N ALA A 396 -8.29 5.68 6.41
CA ALA A 396 -9.69 5.33 6.62
C ALA A 396 -10.31 6.21 7.70
N ALA A 397 -9.60 6.46 8.81
CA ALA A 397 -10.06 7.37 9.87
C ALA A 397 -10.32 8.81 9.36
N GLU A 398 -9.47 9.31 8.46
CA GLU A 398 -9.53 10.65 7.86
C GLU A 398 -10.61 10.79 6.76
N ASP A 399 -10.99 9.70 6.07
CA ASP A 399 -12.01 9.71 5.02
C ASP A 399 -13.37 10.16 5.57
N ARG A 400 -13.79 11.37 5.20
CA ARG A 400 -15.05 12.00 5.62
C ARG A 400 -16.30 11.34 5.01
N THR A 401 -16.14 10.65 3.88
CA THR A 401 -17.24 9.94 3.20
C THR A 401 -17.48 8.55 3.82
N LEU A 402 -16.43 7.90 4.34
CA LEU A 402 -16.55 6.67 5.11
C LEU A 402 -17.16 6.97 6.49
N ARG A 403 -18.40 6.54 6.71
CA ARG A 403 -19.14 6.72 7.96
C ARG A 403 -19.50 5.42 8.67
N GLY A 404 -19.48 4.30 7.95
CA GLY A 404 -19.52 2.95 8.52
C GLY A 404 -18.37 2.08 8.00
N LEU A 405 -17.91 1.13 8.81
CA LEU A 405 -16.97 0.10 8.41
C LEU A 405 -17.35 -1.24 9.05
N VAL A 406 -17.46 -2.29 8.24
CA VAL A 406 -17.46 -3.68 8.69
C VAL A 406 -16.03 -4.23 8.56
N VAL A 407 -15.57 -4.97 9.56
CA VAL A 407 -14.24 -5.58 9.60
C VAL A 407 -14.42 -7.09 9.70
N LYS A 408 -14.07 -7.82 8.64
CA LYS A 408 -14.12 -9.29 8.59
C LYS A 408 -12.85 -9.87 9.19
N ILE A 409 -13.03 -10.77 10.14
CA ILE A 409 -11.99 -11.39 10.95
C ILE A 409 -12.14 -12.92 10.86
N GLU A 410 -11.01 -13.54 10.51
CA GLU A 410 -10.71 -14.97 10.59
C GLU A 410 -9.36 -15.10 11.32
N ARG A 411 -8.75 -16.29 11.36
CA ARG A 411 -7.46 -16.49 12.02
C ARG A 411 -6.35 -15.60 11.44
N LEU A 412 -5.87 -14.65 12.24
CA LEU A 412 -4.89 -13.63 11.84
C LEU A 412 -3.45 -14.15 12.02
N PRO A 413 -2.53 -13.88 11.07
CA PRO A 413 -1.13 -14.29 11.15
C PRO A 413 -0.27 -13.34 12.01
N VAL A 414 -0.76 -12.95 13.20
CA VAL A 414 -0.15 -11.92 14.06
C VAL A 414 -0.11 -12.33 15.56
N GLY A 415 0.70 -11.62 16.36
CA GLY A 415 0.79 -11.79 17.81
C GLY A 415 -0.31 -11.06 18.60
N LEU A 416 -0.16 -11.02 19.94
CA LEU A 416 -1.13 -10.33 20.81
C LEU A 416 -0.97 -8.81 20.75
N ALA A 417 0.27 -8.29 20.68
CA ALA A 417 0.54 -6.86 20.54
C ALA A 417 -0.01 -6.30 19.22
N GLU A 418 0.17 -7.00 18.09
CA GLU A 418 -0.44 -6.60 16.81
C GLU A 418 -1.98 -6.61 16.87
N ALA A 419 -2.57 -7.53 17.64
CA ALA A 419 -4.02 -7.60 17.82
C ALA A 419 -4.55 -6.46 18.72
N GLU A 420 -3.76 -6.05 19.73
CA GLU A 420 -4.02 -4.85 20.53
C GLU A 420 -3.88 -3.57 19.69
N GLU A 421 -2.84 -3.43 18.89
CA GLU A 421 -2.64 -2.28 17.99
C GLU A 421 -3.79 -2.17 16.95
N LEU A 422 -4.23 -3.32 16.39
CA LEU A 422 -5.42 -3.38 15.52
C LEU A 422 -6.73 -3.06 16.28
N ARG A 423 -6.88 -3.45 17.55
CA ARG A 423 -8.00 -3.01 18.41
C ARG A 423 -7.95 -1.49 18.60
N GLY A 424 -6.76 -0.93 18.79
CA GLY A 424 -6.50 0.51 18.85
C GLY A 424 -6.96 1.24 17.59
N GLU A 425 -6.71 0.67 16.40
CA GLU A 425 -7.20 1.21 15.13
C GLU A 425 -8.73 1.23 15.02
N LEU A 426 -9.43 0.18 15.47
CA LEU A 426 -10.89 0.18 15.47
C LEU A 426 -11.46 1.22 16.44
N LEU A 427 -10.82 1.41 17.60
CA LEU A 427 -11.16 2.50 18.53
C LEU A 427 -10.87 3.88 17.93
N ARG A 428 -9.79 4.04 17.14
CA ARG A 428 -9.46 5.29 16.43
C ARG A 428 -10.51 5.65 15.38
N LEU A 429 -10.98 4.67 14.60
CA LEU A 429 -12.08 4.85 13.65
C LEU A 429 -13.39 5.30 14.33
N ARG A 430 -13.70 4.75 15.51
CA ARG A 430 -14.89 5.13 16.28
C ARG A 430 -14.76 6.54 16.85
N ARG A 431 -13.57 6.90 17.37
CA ARG A 431 -13.23 8.27 17.79
C ARG A 431 -13.34 9.29 16.65
N SER A 432 -13.11 8.90 15.39
CA SER A 432 -13.35 9.75 14.21
C SER A 432 -14.81 9.80 13.72
N GLY A 433 -15.76 9.34 14.55
CA GLY A 433 -17.20 9.52 14.31
C GLY A 433 -17.81 8.53 13.30
N LYS A 434 -17.17 7.36 13.13
CA LYS A 434 -17.67 6.26 12.30
C LYS A 434 -18.31 5.16 13.15
N LYS A 435 -19.21 4.39 12.53
CA LYS A 435 -19.73 3.15 13.10
C LYS A 435 -18.89 1.97 12.65
N VAL A 436 -18.38 1.19 13.60
CA VAL A 436 -17.52 0.03 13.30
C VAL A 436 -18.19 -1.25 13.78
N ALA A 437 -18.33 -2.25 12.91
CA ALA A 437 -18.74 -3.59 13.29
C ALA A 437 -17.62 -4.58 12.95
N ALA A 438 -17.31 -5.51 13.84
CA ALA A 438 -16.46 -6.66 13.56
C ALA A 438 -17.34 -7.89 13.28
N VAL A 439 -17.00 -8.70 12.29
CA VAL A 439 -17.60 -10.02 12.08
C VAL A 439 -16.54 -11.11 12.20
N LEU A 440 -16.77 -12.02 13.15
CA LEU A 440 -15.94 -13.20 13.41
C LEU A 440 -16.52 -14.40 12.66
N LEU A 441 -15.79 -14.90 11.66
CA LEU A 441 -16.14 -16.17 11.00
C LEU A 441 -15.42 -17.36 11.63
N SER A 442 -14.24 -17.13 12.19
CA SER A 442 -13.53 -17.98 13.15
C SER A 442 -12.53 -17.10 13.90
N GLY A 443 -12.09 -17.52 15.09
CA GLY A 443 -11.08 -16.78 15.85
C GLY A 443 -10.96 -17.24 17.29
N GLY A 444 -9.79 -17.00 17.88
CA GLY A 444 -9.55 -17.20 19.31
C GLY A 444 -9.47 -15.87 20.06
N ASP A 445 -8.89 -15.90 21.27
CA ASP A 445 -8.79 -14.75 22.17
C ASP A 445 -8.20 -13.49 21.51
N LYS A 446 -7.21 -13.62 20.62
CA LYS A 446 -6.59 -12.48 19.91
C LYS A 446 -7.47 -11.89 18.80
N GLU A 447 -8.16 -12.72 18.01
CA GLU A 447 -9.15 -12.25 17.03
C GLU A 447 -10.31 -11.54 17.75
N TYR A 448 -10.72 -12.10 18.88
CA TYR A 448 -11.74 -11.52 19.73
C TYR A 448 -11.29 -10.19 20.34
N LEU A 449 -10.03 -10.07 20.77
CA LEU A 449 -9.45 -8.81 21.25
C LEU A 449 -9.56 -7.70 20.19
N VAL A 450 -9.20 -7.97 18.93
CA VAL A 450 -9.40 -7.02 17.82
C VAL A 450 -10.88 -6.61 17.72
N ALA A 451 -11.79 -7.60 17.74
CA ALA A 451 -13.22 -7.36 17.63
C ALA A 451 -13.79 -6.49 18.77
N THR A 452 -13.24 -6.55 19.99
CA THR A 452 -13.65 -5.65 21.09
C THR A 452 -13.41 -4.16 20.83
N GLY A 453 -12.60 -3.81 19.82
CA GLY A 453 -12.42 -2.44 19.37
C GLY A 453 -13.64 -1.85 18.65
N ALA A 454 -14.58 -2.68 18.16
CA ALA A 454 -15.76 -2.26 17.39
C ALA A 454 -16.96 -1.76 18.25
N ASP A 455 -17.95 -1.11 17.63
CA ASP A 455 -19.26 -0.81 18.26
C ASP A 455 -20.17 -2.04 18.34
N ARG A 456 -19.96 -3.04 17.48
CA ARG A 456 -20.73 -4.29 17.39
C ARG A 456 -19.80 -5.46 17.06
N ILE A 457 -20.05 -6.61 17.68
CA ILE A 457 -19.40 -7.88 17.32
C ILE A 457 -20.47 -8.84 16.79
N TRP A 458 -20.34 -9.26 15.54
CA TRP A 458 -21.17 -10.28 14.92
C TRP A 458 -20.41 -11.61 14.83
N VAL A 459 -21.15 -12.72 14.95
CA VAL A 459 -20.61 -14.09 14.85
C VAL A 459 -21.35 -14.88 13.77
N SER A 460 -20.63 -15.69 12.99
CA SER A 460 -21.25 -16.50 11.93
C SER A 460 -22.10 -17.66 12.51
N PRO A 461 -23.27 -18.01 11.94
CA PRO A 461 -24.17 -19.06 12.47
C PRO A 461 -23.56 -20.44 12.72
N GLN A 462 -22.45 -20.76 12.05
CA GLN A 462 -21.73 -22.05 12.15
C GLN A 462 -20.27 -21.90 12.61
N SER A 463 -19.90 -20.71 13.13
CA SER A 463 -18.60 -20.48 13.77
C SER A 463 -18.57 -21.06 15.19
N PHE A 464 -17.38 -21.13 15.76
CA PHE A 464 -17.16 -21.13 17.21
C PHE A 464 -16.12 -20.06 17.54
N LEU A 465 -16.13 -19.57 18.79
CA LEU A 465 -15.06 -18.71 19.31
C LEU A 465 -14.21 -19.51 20.30
N GLU A 466 -12.90 -19.54 20.04
CA GLU A 466 -11.88 -20.14 20.91
C GLU A 466 -11.40 -19.06 21.90
N VAL A 467 -12.35 -18.53 22.69
CA VAL A 467 -12.11 -17.52 23.73
C VAL A 467 -12.05 -18.25 25.06
N ASN A 468 -10.86 -18.73 25.41
CA ASN A 468 -10.63 -19.65 26.52
C ASN A 468 -9.36 -19.37 27.34
N GLY A 469 -8.52 -18.41 26.89
CA GLY A 469 -7.43 -17.85 27.67
C GLY A 469 -6.06 -18.05 27.04
N LEU A 470 -5.08 -17.30 27.55
CA LEU A 470 -3.73 -17.29 27.01
C LEU A 470 -2.91 -18.49 27.51
N THR A 471 -2.13 -19.09 26.61
CA THR A 471 -1.21 -20.18 26.93
C THR A 471 0.17 -19.94 26.33
N ALA A 472 1.22 -20.38 27.03
CA ALA A 472 2.57 -20.49 26.48
C ALA A 472 3.02 -21.96 26.49
N SER A 473 3.81 -22.35 25.50
CA SER A 473 4.41 -23.68 25.40
C SER A 473 5.85 -23.57 24.91
N ALA A 474 6.74 -24.32 25.52
CA ALA A 474 8.16 -24.36 25.16
C ALA A 474 8.58 -25.81 24.87
N ILE A 475 9.28 -26.01 23.75
CA ILE A 475 9.76 -27.32 23.31
C ILE A 475 11.20 -27.50 23.80
N PHE A 476 11.46 -28.64 24.44
CA PHE A 476 12.78 -29.00 24.98
C PHE A 476 13.32 -30.24 24.26
N LEU A 477 14.54 -30.12 23.76
CA LEU A 477 15.20 -31.13 22.93
C LEU A 477 16.50 -31.66 23.55
N GLY A 478 16.87 -31.27 24.78
CA GLY A 478 18.13 -31.70 25.41
C GLY A 478 18.29 -33.22 25.47
N ASP A 479 17.23 -33.96 25.81
CA ASP A 479 17.20 -35.43 25.75
C ASP A 479 17.44 -35.97 24.33
N THR A 480 16.91 -35.30 23.31
CA THR A 480 17.12 -35.66 21.90
C THR A 480 18.57 -35.39 21.49
N MET A 481 19.15 -34.27 21.92
CA MET A 481 20.56 -33.95 21.68
C MET A 481 21.48 -34.97 22.38
N GLN A 482 21.17 -35.36 23.63
CA GLN A 482 21.88 -36.42 24.35
C GLN A 482 21.75 -37.79 23.64
N LYS A 483 20.55 -38.17 23.19
CA LYS A 483 20.30 -39.40 22.40
C LYS A 483 21.10 -39.40 21.09
N LEU A 484 21.20 -38.26 20.40
CA LEU A 484 22.06 -38.08 19.22
C LEU A 484 23.56 -38.07 19.59
N GLY A 485 23.94 -37.71 20.81
CA GLY A 485 25.33 -37.55 21.24
C GLY A 485 25.91 -36.17 20.92
N ILE A 486 25.05 -35.18 20.68
CA ILE A 486 25.41 -33.78 20.51
C ILE A 486 25.48 -33.15 21.91
N LYS A 487 26.65 -32.65 22.29
CA LYS A 487 26.80 -31.81 23.49
C LYS A 487 26.64 -30.36 23.07
N TRP A 488 25.76 -29.61 23.72
CA TRP A 488 25.66 -28.17 23.53
C TRP A 488 26.43 -27.45 24.63
N ASP A 489 27.47 -26.72 24.24
CA ASP A 489 28.23 -25.84 25.12
C ASP A 489 27.59 -24.45 25.14
N VAL A 490 27.55 -23.83 26.32
CA VAL A 490 26.87 -22.55 26.57
C VAL A 490 27.76 -21.65 27.40
N ALA A 491 27.92 -20.41 26.98
CA ALA A 491 28.30 -19.31 27.86
C ALA A 491 27.15 -18.29 27.85
N ARG A 492 26.75 -17.78 29.02
CA ARG A 492 25.63 -16.82 29.15
C ARG A 492 25.78 -15.93 30.39
N VAL A 493 25.14 -14.77 30.37
CA VAL A 493 24.95 -13.93 31.55
C VAL A 493 23.47 -13.73 31.84
N GLY A 494 23.11 -13.92 33.12
CA GLY A 494 21.76 -13.83 33.64
C GLY A 494 21.02 -15.18 33.66
N PRO A 495 20.34 -15.55 34.77
CA PRO A 495 19.69 -16.85 34.89
C PRO A 495 18.40 -16.94 34.07
N TYR A 496 17.80 -15.80 33.71
CA TYR A 496 16.64 -15.70 32.82
C TYR A 496 17.04 -15.69 31.34
N LYS A 497 18.34 -15.77 30.98
CA LYS A 497 18.75 -15.87 29.57
C LYS A 497 18.66 -17.32 29.08
N ASP A 498 17.41 -17.77 28.93
CA ASP A 498 17.04 -19.19 28.80
C ASP A 498 16.93 -19.73 27.36
N ALA A 499 17.17 -18.92 26.32
CA ALA A 499 17.15 -19.40 24.93
C ALA A 499 18.01 -20.67 24.65
N PRO A 500 19.18 -20.88 25.30
CA PRO A 500 19.91 -22.16 25.23
C PRO A 500 19.19 -23.38 25.84
N ASP A 501 18.28 -23.19 26.79
CA ASP A 501 17.65 -24.27 27.57
C ASP A 501 16.82 -25.20 26.67
N ALA A 502 16.22 -24.68 25.60
CA ALA A 502 15.48 -25.46 24.59
C ALA A 502 16.30 -26.57 23.91
N LEU A 503 17.62 -26.40 23.79
CA LEU A 503 18.55 -27.39 23.18
C LEU A 503 19.42 -28.11 24.21
N THR A 504 19.49 -27.63 25.45
CA THR A 504 20.41 -28.12 26.49
C THR A 504 19.72 -28.82 27.65
N ARG A 505 18.38 -28.72 27.78
CA ARG A 505 17.60 -29.30 28.89
C ARG A 505 16.45 -30.18 28.39
N ALA A 506 15.98 -31.05 29.27
CA ALA A 506 14.77 -31.85 29.09
C ALA A 506 13.49 -31.08 29.40
N SER A 507 13.59 -30.00 30.17
CA SER A 507 12.45 -29.24 30.70
C SER A 507 12.85 -27.81 31.11
N MET A 508 11.81 -26.99 31.26
CA MET A 508 11.85 -25.58 31.65
C MET A 508 12.58 -25.37 32.99
N SER A 509 13.42 -24.33 33.05
CA SER A 509 14.07 -23.92 34.29
C SER A 509 13.08 -23.27 35.27
N ARG A 510 13.47 -23.10 36.54
CA ARG A 510 12.63 -22.39 37.52
C ARG A 510 12.47 -20.92 37.11
N GLU A 511 13.54 -20.35 36.57
CA GLU A 511 13.68 -18.94 36.25
C GLU A 511 12.96 -18.61 34.93
N GLN A 512 13.05 -19.49 33.93
CA GLN A 512 12.24 -19.42 32.71
C GLN A 512 10.75 -19.58 33.02
N ARG A 513 10.38 -20.51 33.91
CA ARG A 513 9.01 -20.65 34.40
C ARG A 513 8.54 -19.35 35.07
N GLU A 514 9.30 -18.82 36.05
CA GLU A 514 8.96 -17.57 36.71
C GLU A 514 8.77 -16.41 35.71
N SER A 515 9.64 -16.32 34.69
CA SER A 515 9.55 -15.25 33.68
C SER A 515 8.35 -15.41 32.73
N LEU A 516 7.99 -16.64 32.36
CA LEU A 516 6.83 -16.93 31.50
C LEU A 516 5.51 -16.83 32.27
N ASP A 517 5.46 -17.31 33.50
CA ASP A 517 4.33 -17.17 34.42
C ASP A 517 4.06 -15.67 34.67
N THR A 518 5.10 -14.87 34.99
CA THR A 518 4.98 -13.40 35.17
C THR A 518 4.41 -12.71 33.92
N PHE A 519 4.90 -13.11 32.73
CA PHE A 519 4.47 -12.54 31.47
C PHE A 519 3.00 -12.89 31.17
N LEU A 520 2.65 -14.18 31.16
CA LEU A 520 1.27 -14.64 30.94
C LEU A 520 0.27 -14.00 31.91
N ASP A 521 0.63 -13.88 33.19
CA ASP A 521 -0.18 -13.21 34.20
C ASP A 521 -0.43 -11.72 33.87
N SER A 522 0.54 -11.04 33.25
CA SER A 522 0.38 -9.66 32.76
C SER A 522 -0.59 -9.61 31.58
N GLU A 523 -0.32 -10.40 30.54
CA GLU A 523 -1.12 -10.44 29.32
C GLU A 523 -2.57 -10.84 29.61
N MET A 524 -2.78 -11.81 30.52
CA MET A 524 -4.11 -12.32 30.87
C MET A 524 -4.92 -11.31 31.70
N ARG A 525 -4.30 -10.65 32.70
CA ARG A 525 -4.97 -9.55 33.44
C ARG A 525 -5.40 -8.43 32.50
N ARG A 526 -4.53 -8.07 31.54
CA ARG A 526 -4.84 -7.05 30.54
C ARG A 526 -5.98 -7.49 29.62
N TYR A 527 -5.93 -8.72 29.10
CA TYR A 527 -6.98 -9.29 28.27
C TYR A 527 -8.34 -9.33 28.99
N GLU A 528 -8.40 -9.82 30.23
CA GLU A 528 -9.60 -9.79 31.06
C GLU A 528 -10.17 -8.38 31.21
N GLY A 529 -9.31 -7.39 31.49
CA GLY A 529 -9.71 -5.99 31.66
C GLY A 529 -10.31 -5.39 30.39
N LEU A 530 -9.63 -5.54 29.26
CA LEU A 530 -10.04 -4.95 27.98
C LEU A 530 -11.32 -5.56 27.41
N VAL A 531 -11.56 -6.86 27.65
CA VAL A 531 -12.82 -7.54 27.30
C VAL A 531 -13.95 -7.14 28.25
N SER A 532 -13.68 -7.12 29.57
CA SER A 532 -14.67 -6.75 30.59
C SER A 532 -15.18 -5.32 30.40
N GLU A 533 -14.27 -4.37 30.13
CA GLU A 533 -14.58 -2.98 29.75
C GLU A 533 -15.46 -2.94 28.48
N ALA A 534 -14.99 -3.53 27.39
CA ALA A 534 -15.63 -3.40 26.08
C ALA A 534 -17.01 -4.08 25.98
N ARG A 535 -17.28 -5.11 26.81
CA ARG A 535 -18.54 -5.86 26.81
C ARG A 535 -19.45 -5.58 28.00
N GLY A 536 -19.00 -4.76 28.97
CA GLY A 536 -19.75 -4.47 30.19
C GLY A 536 -19.99 -5.71 31.06
N LEU A 537 -18.98 -6.58 31.14
CA LEU A 537 -18.97 -7.79 31.97
C LEU A 537 -18.16 -7.52 33.25
N SER A 538 -18.43 -8.27 34.33
CA SER A 538 -17.45 -8.36 35.41
C SER A 538 -16.35 -9.35 35.04
N PRO A 539 -15.11 -9.16 35.48
CA PRO A 539 -14.02 -10.13 35.27
C PRO A 539 -14.39 -11.54 35.74
N GLU A 540 -15.16 -11.68 36.82
CA GLU A 540 -15.66 -12.96 37.34
C GLU A 540 -16.65 -13.63 36.39
N ARG A 541 -17.47 -12.86 35.65
CA ARG A 541 -18.33 -13.43 34.60
C ARG A 541 -17.49 -13.80 33.38
N PHE A 542 -16.52 -12.98 33.00
CA PHE A 542 -15.69 -13.29 31.84
C PHE A 542 -14.85 -14.56 32.05
N ARG A 543 -14.15 -14.69 33.19
CA ARG A 543 -13.45 -15.94 33.57
C ARG A 543 -14.35 -17.17 33.51
N LYS A 544 -15.59 -17.04 34.00
CA LYS A 544 -16.55 -18.15 33.95
C LYS A 544 -17.03 -18.50 32.53
N VAL A 545 -16.88 -17.59 31.56
CA VAL A 545 -17.21 -17.88 30.15
C VAL A 545 -16.02 -18.56 29.46
N LEU A 546 -14.77 -18.34 29.91
CA LEU A 546 -13.60 -19.10 29.45
C LEU A 546 -13.70 -20.60 29.79
N GLU A 547 -14.37 -20.94 30.90
CA GLU A 547 -14.63 -22.34 31.32
C GLU A 547 -15.40 -23.17 30.26
N GLU A 548 -16.10 -22.53 29.32
CA GLU A 548 -16.85 -23.20 28.24
C GLU A 548 -15.93 -23.68 27.09
N GLY A 549 -14.72 -23.15 26.97
CA GLY A 549 -13.66 -23.59 26.05
C GLY A 549 -13.86 -23.29 24.55
N LEU A 550 -15.00 -23.68 23.98
CA LEU A 550 -15.36 -23.45 22.57
C LEU A 550 -16.79 -22.92 22.49
N LEU A 551 -16.94 -21.61 22.41
CA LEU A 551 -18.23 -20.92 22.53
C LEU A 551 -19.04 -20.97 21.22
N PRO A 552 -20.26 -21.56 21.20
CA PRO A 552 -21.13 -21.46 20.04
C PRO A 552 -21.70 -20.04 19.84
N PRO A 553 -22.14 -19.66 18.64
CA PRO A 553 -22.52 -18.27 18.33
C PRO A 553 -23.68 -17.74 19.19
N ARG A 554 -24.68 -18.60 19.42
CA ARG A 554 -25.83 -18.30 20.29
C ARG A 554 -25.46 -18.25 21.78
N LEU A 555 -24.37 -18.90 22.19
CA LEU A 555 -23.82 -18.76 23.55
C LEU A 555 -23.11 -17.41 23.68
N ALA A 556 -22.24 -17.07 22.73
CA ALA A 556 -21.53 -15.79 22.72
C ALA A 556 -22.47 -14.58 22.78
N VAL A 557 -23.61 -14.60 22.06
CA VAL A 557 -24.64 -13.55 22.16
C VAL A 557 -25.34 -13.56 23.53
N ARG A 558 -25.70 -14.72 24.07
CA ARG A 558 -26.34 -14.83 25.41
C ARG A 558 -25.44 -14.32 26.53
N GLU A 559 -24.15 -14.61 26.44
CA GLU A 559 -23.10 -14.17 27.36
C GLU A 559 -22.59 -12.74 27.06
N LYS A 560 -23.23 -12.04 26.11
CA LYS A 560 -22.92 -10.67 25.66
C LYS A 560 -21.53 -10.49 25.05
N LEU A 561 -20.76 -11.54 24.79
CA LEU A 561 -19.50 -11.46 24.05
C LEU A 561 -19.72 -11.10 22.58
N ALA A 562 -20.85 -11.48 22.00
CA ALA A 562 -21.32 -11.00 20.71
C ALA A 562 -22.61 -10.17 20.85
N ASP A 563 -22.90 -9.36 19.83
CA ASP A 563 -24.12 -8.55 19.71
C ASP A 563 -25.23 -9.28 18.94
N ASP A 564 -24.88 -10.00 17.87
CA ASP A 564 -25.84 -10.76 17.04
C ASP A 564 -25.15 -11.88 16.25
N VAL A 565 -25.95 -12.79 15.69
CA VAL A 565 -25.50 -13.88 14.80
C VAL A 565 -25.83 -13.50 13.35
N VAL A 566 -24.81 -13.20 12.54
CA VAL A 566 -24.97 -12.69 11.16
C VAL A 566 -24.34 -13.64 10.16
N ASP A 567 -25.12 -14.08 9.17
CA ASP A 567 -24.63 -14.92 8.08
C ASP A 567 -23.73 -14.12 7.11
N PRO A 568 -22.59 -14.66 6.63
CA PRO A 568 -21.73 -14.00 5.64
C PRO A 568 -22.46 -13.49 4.40
N ALA A 569 -23.49 -14.21 3.93
CA ALA A 569 -24.31 -13.83 2.78
C ALA A 569 -25.33 -12.72 3.08
N GLN A 570 -25.32 -12.15 4.28
CA GLN A 570 -26.17 -11.05 4.73
C GLN A 570 -25.37 -9.82 5.22
N LEU A 571 -24.04 -9.83 5.06
CA LEU A 571 -23.16 -8.74 5.50
C LEU A 571 -23.41 -7.41 4.77
N ASP A 572 -23.94 -7.45 3.55
CA ASP A 572 -24.42 -6.28 2.81
C ASP A 572 -25.60 -5.61 3.53
N ARG A 573 -26.57 -6.41 4.00
CA ARG A 573 -27.76 -5.96 4.73
C ARG A 573 -27.42 -5.51 6.14
N ALA A 574 -26.56 -6.25 6.84
CA ALA A 574 -26.09 -5.89 8.17
C ALA A 574 -25.23 -4.61 8.13
N GLY A 575 -24.37 -4.46 7.12
CA GLY A 575 -23.61 -3.25 6.85
C GLY A 575 -24.49 -2.05 6.52
N ALA A 576 -25.53 -2.22 5.69
CA ALA A 576 -26.52 -1.17 5.45
C ALA A 576 -27.32 -0.81 6.73
N ALA A 577 -27.67 -1.79 7.56
CA ALA A 577 -28.37 -1.55 8.83
C ALA A 577 -27.49 -0.85 9.89
N LEU A 578 -26.16 -0.99 9.82
CA LEU A 578 -25.19 -0.26 10.67
C LEU A 578 -25.27 1.26 10.47
N LEU A 579 -25.70 1.71 9.28
CA LEU A 579 -25.91 3.12 8.94
C LEU A 579 -26.99 3.24 7.83
N PRO A 580 -28.29 3.37 8.16
CA PRO A 580 -29.39 3.33 7.18
C PRO A 580 -29.36 4.42 6.10
N GLU A 581 -28.76 5.58 6.40
CA GLU A 581 -28.50 6.68 5.45
C GLU A 581 -27.27 6.42 4.55
N GLY A 582 -26.63 5.25 4.69
CA GLY A 582 -25.35 4.90 4.11
C GLY A 582 -25.45 3.90 2.97
N LYS A 583 -24.70 4.16 1.89
CA LYS A 583 -24.51 3.22 0.78
C LYS A 583 -23.46 2.18 1.15
N TRP A 584 -23.85 0.90 1.15
CA TRP A 584 -22.88 -0.21 1.14
C TRP A 584 -22.07 -0.20 -0.16
N ILE A 585 -20.74 -0.28 -0.04
CA ILE A 585 -19.82 -0.27 -1.20
C ILE A 585 -19.01 -1.57 -1.36
N GLY A 586 -19.24 -2.58 -0.50
CA GLY A 586 -18.41 -3.78 -0.45
C GLY A 586 -16.99 -3.48 0.02
N THR A 587 -16.00 -4.18 -0.53
CA THR A 587 -14.58 -4.03 -0.16
C THR A 587 -14.11 -2.59 -0.27
N TYR A 588 -13.62 -2.04 0.84
CA TYR A 588 -13.12 -0.68 0.95
C TYR A 588 -11.63 -0.69 1.24
N TRP A 589 -10.87 0.03 0.40
CA TRP A 589 -9.55 0.51 0.74
C TRP A 589 -9.52 2.03 0.51
N PRO A 590 -8.88 2.80 1.41
CA PRO A 590 -8.75 4.24 1.24
C PRO A 590 -7.79 4.52 0.09
N ASP A 591 -8.11 5.56 -0.67
CA ASP A 591 -7.36 5.92 -1.86
C ASP A 591 -5.92 6.40 -1.55
N PRO A 592 -5.00 6.36 -2.54
CA PRO A 592 -3.77 7.14 -2.45
C PRO A 592 -4.10 8.64 -2.28
N PRO A 593 -3.28 9.40 -1.53
CA PRO A 593 -3.42 10.86 -1.51
C PRO A 593 -3.25 11.41 -2.94
N GLU A 594 -4.06 12.41 -3.28
CA GLU A 594 -4.07 13.02 -4.60
C GLU A 594 -2.70 13.66 -4.94
N ARG A 595 -2.34 13.70 -6.23
CA ARG A 595 -1.08 14.33 -6.71
C ARG A 595 -1.16 15.86 -6.63
N ARG A 596 -1.11 16.37 -5.40
CA ARG A 596 -0.80 17.76 -5.07
C ARG A 596 0.55 18.16 -5.65
N TRP A 597 0.76 19.44 -5.89
CA TRP A 597 2.02 19.95 -6.44
C TRP A 597 3.22 19.67 -5.52
N GLY A 598 4.37 19.38 -6.12
CA GLY A 598 5.60 19.03 -5.40
C GLY A 598 5.47 17.73 -4.62
N GLU A 599 6.25 17.59 -3.55
CA GLU A 599 6.21 16.43 -2.65
C GLU A 599 5.87 16.88 -1.22
N PRO A 600 5.02 16.15 -0.48
CA PRO A 600 4.83 16.36 0.95
C PRO A 600 6.12 16.13 1.75
N ARG A 601 6.22 16.77 2.91
CA ARG A 601 7.17 16.35 3.96
C ARG A 601 6.82 14.93 4.43
N ARG A 602 7.84 14.22 4.90
CA ARG A 602 7.80 12.77 5.15
C ARG A 602 8.10 12.43 6.60
N ILE A 603 7.52 11.33 7.06
CA ILE A 603 8.09 10.55 8.15
C ILE A 603 8.65 9.27 7.53
N ALA A 604 9.92 9.03 7.76
CA ALA A 604 10.59 7.83 7.29
C ALA A 604 10.31 6.68 8.27
N VAL A 605 9.74 5.58 7.78
CA VAL A 605 9.55 4.35 8.55
C VAL A 605 10.71 3.40 8.23
N VAL A 606 11.49 3.01 9.23
CA VAL A 606 12.58 2.03 9.08
C VAL A 606 12.19 0.74 9.80
N PRO A 607 11.96 -0.37 9.08
CA PRO A 607 11.52 -1.63 9.66
C PRO A 607 12.70 -2.51 10.11
N VAL A 608 12.65 -2.98 11.36
CA VAL A 608 13.57 -3.96 11.96
C VAL A 608 12.74 -5.20 12.31
N MET A 609 12.39 -5.99 11.29
CA MET A 609 11.43 -7.10 11.37
C MET A 609 12.13 -8.45 11.26
N GLY A 610 11.84 -9.36 12.19
CA GLY A 610 12.44 -10.70 12.26
C GLY A 610 13.82 -10.73 12.92
N THR A 611 14.54 -11.84 12.76
CA THR A 611 15.83 -12.07 13.43
C THR A 611 16.89 -11.10 12.92
N ILE A 612 17.60 -10.41 13.83
CA ILE A 612 18.68 -9.48 13.46
C ILE A 612 19.91 -10.26 12.97
N THR A 613 20.45 -9.88 11.81
CA THR A 613 21.63 -10.52 11.22
C THR A 613 22.63 -9.48 10.70
N SER A 614 23.86 -9.93 10.49
CA SER A 614 24.79 -9.26 9.58
C SER A 614 24.24 -9.22 8.14
N GLY A 615 24.83 -8.39 7.28
CA GLY A 615 24.45 -8.30 5.88
C GLY A 615 23.14 -7.53 5.61
N LYS A 616 22.50 -7.83 4.48
CA LYS A 616 21.27 -7.20 3.98
C LYS A 616 20.02 -7.93 4.47
N SER A 617 18.95 -7.21 4.77
CA SER A 617 17.65 -7.79 5.13
C SER A 617 17.12 -8.73 4.05
N ARG A 618 16.58 -9.88 4.47
CA ARG A 618 16.03 -10.93 3.60
C ARG A 618 14.64 -11.32 4.08
N SER A 619 13.79 -11.80 3.16
CA SER A 619 12.50 -12.42 3.46
C SER A 619 12.36 -13.68 2.62
N ASP A 620 11.95 -14.78 3.24
CA ASP A 620 11.68 -16.02 2.52
C ASP A 620 10.49 -15.87 1.56
N PRO A 621 10.53 -16.42 0.32
CA PRO A 621 9.44 -16.28 -0.65
C PRO A 621 8.09 -16.88 -0.23
N LEU A 622 8.09 -17.82 0.74
CA LEU A 622 6.88 -18.41 1.32
C LEU A 622 6.48 -17.74 2.64
N GLY A 623 7.21 -16.69 3.06
CA GLY A 623 6.91 -15.86 4.22
C GLY A 623 7.34 -16.43 5.58
N PHE A 624 7.87 -17.67 5.63
CA PHE A 624 8.16 -18.36 6.88
C PHE A 624 9.28 -17.76 7.73
N SER A 625 10.17 -16.96 7.14
CA SER A 625 11.24 -16.28 7.87
C SER A 625 11.56 -14.90 7.33
N ARG A 626 12.02 -14.03 8.23
CA ARG A 626 12.43 -12.64 7.97
C ARG A 626 13.75 -12.37 8.71
N ALA A 627 14.68 -11.71 8.05
CA ALA A 627 15.96 -11.32 8.61
C ALA A 627 16.13 -9.80 8.55
N ALA A 628 16.34 -9.18 9.71
CA ALA A 628 16.62 -7.76 9.89
C ALA A 628 18.13 -7.51 9.72
N GLY A 629 18.57 -7.35 8.48
CA GLY A 629 19.99 -7.22 8.13
C GLY A 629 20.54 -5.81 8.33
N ALA A 630 21.56 -5.70 9.18
CA ALA A 630 22.12 -4.41 9.63
C ALA A 630 22.56 -3.47 8.49
N GLU A 631 23.07 -3.95 7.35
CA GLU A 631 23.43 -3.09 6.22
C GLU A 631 22.22 -2.35 5.63
N THR A 632 21.10 -3.05 5.50
CA THR A 632 19.88 -2.52 4.89
C THR A 632 19.19 -1.53 5.82
N ILE A 633 19.21 -1.80 7.13
CA ILE A 633 18.67 -0.90 8.16
C ILE A 633 19.58 0.33 8.33
N GLN A 634 20.90 0.17 8.41
CA GLN A 634 21.85 1.28 8.47
C GLN A 634 21.75 2.19 7.23
N ARG A 635 21.59 1.59 6.03
CA ARG A 635 21.33 2.32 4.78
C ARG A 635 20.00 3.05 4.86
N GLY A 636 18.91 2.39 5.23
CA GLY A 636 17.59 3.02 5.41
C GLY A 636 17.62 4.24 6.35
N LEU A 637 18.30 4.11 7.48
CA LEU A 637 18.52 5.21 8.43
C LEU A 637 19.33 6.36 7.79
N ARG A 638 20.43 6.06 7.09
CA ARG A 638 21.28 7.07 6.41
C ARG A 638 20.56 7.78 5.25
N ASP A 639 19.74 7.04 4.50
CA ASP A 639 18.93 7.58 3.40
C ASP A 639 17.84 8.52 3.97
N ALA A 640 17.16 8.13 5.05
CA ALA A 640 16.18 8.96 5.76
C ALA A 640 16.81 10.18 6.48
N GLU A 641 17.99 10.02 7.04
CA GLU A 641 18.80 11.06 7.69
C GLU A 641 19.23 12.14 6.69
N SER A 642 19.53 11.78 5.43
CA SER A 642 20.00 12.70 4.39
C SER A 642 18.89 13.31 3.51
N ASP A 643 17.71 12.68 3.37
CA ASP A 643 16.60 13.21 2.56
C ASP A 643 15.99 14.48 3.20
N PRO A 644 16.09 15.68 2.59
CA PRO A 644 15.60 16.92 3.20
C PRO A 644 14.07 16.99 3.36
N ARG A 645 13.30 16.10 2.71
CA ARG A 645 11.84 16.01 2.87
C ARG A 645 11.45 15.28 4.16
N VAL A 646 12.31 14.41 4.69
CA VAL A 646 12.05 13.63 5.91
C VAL A 646 12.21 14.52 7.13
N ALA A 647 11.10 14.76 7.85
CA ALA A 647 11.03 15.58 9.05
C ALA A 647 11.42 14.81 10.33
N ALA A 648 11.03 13.53 10.42
CA ALA A 648 11.35 12.63 11.52
C ALA A 648 11.48 11.18 11.01
N ILE A 649 12.08 10.33 11.82
CA ILE A 649 12.29 8.90 11.56
C ILE A 649 11.55 8.09 12.62
N VAL A 650 10.82 7.06 12.19
CA VAL A 650 10.17 6.08 13.07
C VAL A 650 10.77 4.71 12.81
N VAL A 651 11.39 4.11 13.83
CA VAL A 651 11.97 2.77 13.77
C VAL A 651 10.94 1.79 14.32
N ARG A 652 10.30 1.00 13.45
CA ARG A 652 9.42 -0.09 13.89
C ARG A 652 10.27 -1.34 14.13
N VAL A 653 10.28 -1.81 15.36
CA VAL A 653 10.99 -3.03 15.76
C VAL A 653 9.96 -4.13 16.02
N ASP A 654 10.11 -5.25 15.32
CA ASP A 654 9.43 -6.50 15.63
C ASP A 654 10.48 -7.64 15.54
N SER A 655 11.19 -7.85 16.64
CA SER A 655 12.35 -8.74 16.70
C SER A 655 12.60 -9.25 18.12
N GLY A 656 12.77 -10.57 18.25
CA GLY A 656 13.34 -11.21 19.44
C GLY A 656 14.87 -11.03 19.59
N GLY A 657 15.50 -10.29 18.67
CA GLY A 657 16.95 -10.09 18.60
C GLY A 657 17.61 -10.97 17.54
N GLY A 658 18.87 -11.32 17.77
CA GLY A 658 19.71 -12.03 16.81
C GLY A 658 21.19 -11.76 17.08
N ASP A 659 21.96 -11.52 16.03
CA ASP A 659 23.40 -11.21 16.15
C ASP A 659 23.66 -9.92 16.95
N GLY A 660 24.62 -9.98 17.88
CA GLY A 660 24.96 -8.89 18.77
C GLY A 660 25.66 -7.74 18.07
N LEU A 661 26.59 -8.03 17.15
CA LEU A 661 27.34 -7.01 16.41
C LEU A 661 26.41 -6.24 15.46
N ALA A 662 25.55 -6.95 14.72
CA ALA A 662 24.49 -6.35 13.92
C ALA A 662 23.55 -5.47 14.75
N SER A 663 23.23 -5.88 15.98
CA SER A 663 22.38 -5.09 16.89
C SER A 663 23.06 -3.78 17.33
N ASP A 664 24.36 -3.80 17.67
CA ASP A 664 25.12 -2.56 17.92
C ASP A 664 25.21 -1.69 16.66
N ILE A 665 25.52 -2.25 15.48
CA ILE A 665 25.59 -1.50 14.22
C ILE A 665 24.28 -0.76 13.92
N ILE A 666 23.12 -1.36 14.22
CA ILE A 666 21.81 -0.71 14.11
C ILE A 666 21.67 0.39 15.16
N TYR A 667 21.96 0.11 16.43
CA TYR A 667 21.91 1.08 17.54
C TYR A 667 22.80 2.30 17.30
N ARG A 668 24.07 2.13 16.90
CA ARG A 668 24.98 3.23 16.51
C ARG A 668 24.44 4.03 15.34
N ALA A 669 23.70 3.40 14.42
CA ALA A 669 23.06 4.09 13.31
C ALA A 669 21.83 4.91 13.75
N VAL A 670 21.05 4.42 14.71
CA VAL A 670 19.96 5.17 15.36
C VAL A 670 20.51 6.34 16.17
N LEU A 671 21.54 6.11 16.99
CA LEU A 671 22.26 7.16 17.74
C LEU A 671 22.79 8.27 16.81
N ARG A 672 23.34 7.91 15.65
CA ARG A 672 23.79 8.88 14.65
C ARG A 672 22.60 9.65 14.06
N ALA A 673 21.54 8.96 13.64
CA ALA A 673 20.38 9.58 13.02
C ALA A 673 19.72 10.64 13.92
N ARG A 674 19.60 10.38 15.23
CA ARG A 674 19.03 11.34 16.20
C ARG A 674 19.82 12.65 16.35
N THR A 675 21.12 12.66 16.00
CA THR A 675 21.90 13.92 15.99
C THR A 675 21.49 14.92 14.91
N ARG A 676 20.66 14.48 13.93
CA ARG A 676 20.23 15.30 12.79
C ARG A 676 18.70 15.45 12.69
N LYS A 677 17.94 14.44 13.11
CA LYS A 677 16.47 14.41 13.02
C LYS A 677 15.88 13.61 14.16
N PRO A 678 14.70 13.97 14.70
CA PRO A 678 14.04 13.16 15.72
C PRO A 678 13.84 11.72 15.27
N VAL A 679 14.24 10.77 16.12
CA VAL A 679 14.00 9.34 15.95
C VAL A 679 13.10 8.83 17.06
N VAL A 680 12.01 8.17 16.70
CA VAL A 680 11.09 7.50 17.64
C VAL A 680 11.10 6.01 17.35
N ALA A 681 11.28 5.16 18.36
CA ALA A 681 11.11 3.73 18.24
C ALA A 681 9.69 3.31 18.63
N THR A 682 9.11 2.34 17.92
CA THR A 682 7.88 1.64 18.29
C THR A 682 8.12 0.15 18.22
N MET A 683 7.75 -0.56 19.30
CA MET A 683 7.88 -2.00 19.42
C MET A 683 6.55 -2.69 19.07
N GLY A 684 6.60 -3.73 18.25
CA GLY A 684 5.46 -4.61 17.95
C GLY A 684 5.38 -5.82 18.90
N GLY A 685 5.06 -7.00 18.37
CA GLY A 685 4.98 -8.27 19.10
C GLY A 685 6.23 -8.57 19.91
N ALA A 686 7.41 -8.40 19.34
CA ALA A 686 8.66 -8.52 20.07
C ALA A 686 9.61 -7.33 19.87
N ALA A 687 10.31 -6.91 20.92
CA ALA A 687 11.47 -6.04 20.82
C ALA A 687 12.43 -6.36 21.97
N ALA A 688 12.95 -7.59 21.94
CA ALA A 688 13.75 -8.17 23.02
C ALA A 688 15.21 -8.40 22.58
N SER A 689 16.13 -8.48 23.54
CA SER A 689 17.55 -8.73 23.30
C SER A 689 18.13 -7.74 22.28
N GLY A 690 18.53 -8.20 21.08
CA GLY A 690 19.00 -7.32 20.00
C GLY A 690 17.94 -6.33 19.49
N GLY A 691 16.65 -6.68 19.55
CA GLY A 691 15.56 -5.77 19.21
C GLY A 691 15.46 -4.61 20.20
N TYR A 692 15.62 -4.87 21.50
CA TYR A 692 15.72 -3.83 22.52
C TYR A 692 16.96 -2.96 22.31
N TYR A 693 18.12 -3.59 22.04
CA TYR A 693 19.39 -2.91 21.73
C TYR A 693 19.22 -1.95 20.54
N ALA A 694 18.56 -2.38 19.46
CA ALA A 694 18.27 -1.56 18.29
C ALA A 694 17.31 -0.38 18.59
N ALA A 695 16.30 -0.60 19.45
CA ALA A 695 15.28 0.40 19.78
C ALA A 695 15.79 1.50 20.73
N MET A 696 16.58 1.14 21.75
CA MET A 696 16.89 2.02 22.89
C MET A 696 17.65 3.31 22.52
N GLY A 697 18.30 3.37 21.35
CA GLY A 697 19.05 4.54 20.89
C GLY A 697 18.19 5.70 20.38
N ALA A 698 16.88 5.54 20.27
CA ALA A 698 15.95 6.59 19.82
C ALA A 698 15.85 7.77 20.83
N ASP A 699 15.18 8.85 20.45
CA ASP A 699 14.84 9.97 21.35
C ASP A 699 13.59 9.70 22.20
N TRP A 700 12.82 8.69 21.81
CA TRP A 700 11.63 8.18 22.51
C TRP A 700 11.37 6.73 22.08
N VAL A 701 10.96 5.89 23.02
CA VAL A 701 10.66 4.48 22.80
C VAL A 701 9.22 4.20 23.27
N LEU A 702 8.34 3.84 22.35
CA LEU A 702 7.02 3.29 22.67
C LEU A 702 7.03 1.76 22.53
N ALA A 703 6.22 1.10 23.34
CA ALA A 703 5.83 -0.29 23.14
C ALA A 703 4.31 -0.42 23.21
N GLU A 704 3.74 -1.40 22.52
CA GLU A 704 2.39 -1.82 22.87
C GLU A 704 2.42 -2.47 24.27
N PRO A 705 1.35 -2.35 25.07
CA PRO A 705 1.29 -2.91 26.43
C PRO A 705 1.62 -4.41 26.49
N THR A 706 1.20 -5.14 25.46
CA THR A 706 1.38 -6.60 25.23
C THR A 706 2.63 -6.94 24.39
N THR A 707 3.55 -5.99 24.15
CA THR A 707 4.87 -6.24 23.56
C THR A 707 5.73 -7.11 24.47
N LEU A 708 6.39 -8.14 23.94
CA LEU A 708 7.47 -8.86 24.62
C LEU A 708 8.80 -8.13 24.41
N THR A 709 9.32 -7.47 25.45
CA THR A 709 10.58 -6.71 25.42
C THR A 709 11.54 -7.08 26.56
N GLY A 710 12.59 -6.30 26.77
CA GLY A 710 13.69 -6.62 27.67
C GLY A 710 14.60 -7.69 27.08
N SER A 711 14.78 -8.80 27.81
CA SER A 711 15.80 -9.82 27.59
C SER A 711 17.23 -9.25 27.42
N ILE A 712 17.52 -8.19 28.17
CA ILE A 712 18.86 -7.59 28.25
C ILE A 712 19.79 -8.62 28.89
N GLY A 713 20.63 -9.24 28.08
CA GLY A 713 21.37 -10.45 28.44
C GLY A 713 21.97 -11.10 27.20
N VAL A 714 23.10 -11.78 27.37
CA VAL A 714 23.92 -12.30 26.26
C VAL A 714 24.13 -13.80 26.44
N PHE A 715 24.21 -14.54 25.33
CA PHE A 715 24.69 -15.92 25.31
C PHE A 715 25.45 -16.22 24.03
N VAL A 716 26.30 -17.24 24.07
CA VAL A 716 26.76 -17.99 22.90
C VAL A 716 26.47 -19.47 23.14
N LEU A 717 25.98 -20.13 22.09
CA LEU A 717 25.58 -21.53 22.08
C LEU A 717 26.34 -22.23 20.96
N LYS A 718 27.03 -23.34 21.27
CA LYS A 718 27.86 -24.07 20.33
C LYS A 718 27.59 -25.58 20.39
N PRO A 719 27.39 -26.28 19.26
CA PRO A 719 27.35 -27.73 19.24
C PRO A 719 28.77 -28.32 19.28
N GLY A 720 28.89 -29.46 19.97
CA GLY A 720 29.97 -30.43 19.86
C GLY A 720 29.38 -31.73 19.32
N LEU A 721 29.56 -31.96 18.02
CA LEU A 721 29.03 -33.09 17.25
C LEU A 721 29.80 -34.42 17.43
N GLU A 722 30.91 -34.46 18.17
CA GLU A 722 31.82 -35.60 18.30
C GLU A 722 31.12 -36.89 18.73
N GLY A 723 30.16 -36.82 19.65
CA GLY A 723 29.40 -37.99 20.11
C GLY A 723 28.36 -38.49 19.10
N LEU A 724 27.95 -37.65 18.14
CA LEU A 724 27.19 -38.06 16.96
C LEU A 724 28.14 -38.63 15.88
N GLY A 725 29.29 -37.99 15.64
CA GLY A 725 30.31 -38.47 14.71
C GLY A 725 30.77 -39.88 15.03
N LYS A 726 31.07 -40.16 16.32
CA LYS A 726 31.41 -41.50 16.82
C LYS A 726 30.32 -42.56 16.60
N LYS A 727 29.04 -42.18 16.57
CA LYS A 727 27.92 -43.10 16.26
C LYS A 727 27.75 -43.35 14.75
N LEU A 728 28.24 -42.43 13.92
CA LEU A 728 28.16 -42.49 12.45
C LEU A 728 29.49 -42.94 11.79
N GLY A 729 30.52 -43.28 12.59
CA GLY A 729 31.85 -43.65 12.09
C GLY A 729 32.68 -42.47 11.55
N ILE A 730 32.24 -41.23 11.77
CA ILE A 730 32.93 -40.01 11.32
C ILE A 730 34.07 -39.71 12.29
N ASN A 731 35.29 -39.61 11.76
CA ASN A 731 36.49 -39.22 12.49
C ASN A 731 37.00 -37.89 11.93
N VAL A 732 37.46 -36.98 12.80
CA VAL A 732 37.99 -35.67 12.42
C VAL A 732 39.26 -35.41 13.23
N GLU A 733 40.35 -35.13 12.54
CA GLU A 733 41.62 -34.70 13.15
C GLU A 733 41.77 -33.19 13.03
N THR A 734 42.30 -32.54 14.08
CA THR A 734 42.41 -31.07 14.12
C THR A 734 43.81 -30.63 14.53
N LEU A 735 44.62 -30.26 13.54
CA LEU A 735 45.96 -29.72 13.75
C LEU A 735 45.87 -28.24 14.18
N LYS A 736 46.47 -27.91 15.33
CA LYS A 736 46.42 -26.56 15.92
C LYS A 736 47.79 -25.90 15.96
N ARG A 737 47.80 -24.57 15.97
CA ARG A 737 48.99 -23.72 16.17
C ARG A 737 48.85 -22.69 17.30
N GLY A 738 47.69 -22.62 17.95
CA GLY A 738 47.46 -21.87 19.18
C GLY A 738 46.46 -22.61 20.09
N PRO A 739 46.50 -22.43 21.43
CA PRO A 739 45.69 -23.25 22.36
C PRO A 739 44.18 -23.15 22.16
N LEU A 740 43.69 -21.97 21.74
CA LEU A 740 42.26 -21.69 21.52
C LEU A 740 41.91 -21.57 20.02
N ALA A 741 42.80 -21.97 19.11
CA ALA A 741 42.67 -21.75 17.65
C ALA A 741 41.51 -22.51 16.97
N ASP A 742 40.73 -23.26 17.75
CA ASP A 742 39.64 -24.15 17.33
C ASP A 742 38.43 -23.97 18.27
N ILE A 743 38.31 -22.79 18.91
CA ILE A 743 37.22 -22.45 19.82
C ILE A 743 35.86 -22.47 19.11
N LEU A 744 35.79 -22.01 17.86
CA LEU A 744 34.56 -22.03 17.05
C LEU A 744 34.31 -23.39 16.34
N GLY A 745 35.23 -24.36 16.45
CA GLY A 745 35.14 -25.64 15.73
C GLY A 745 34.01 -26.53 16.23
N LEU A 746 32.98 -26.73 15.40
CA LEU A 746 31.71 -27.39 15.74
C LEU A 746 31.81 -28.91 16.02
N TYR A 747 32.95 -29.54 15.73
CA TYR A 747 33.08 -30.98 15.89
C TYR A 747 33.17 -31.40 17.37
N ARG A 748 34.13 -30.89 18.13
CA ARG A 748 34.32 -31.28 19.54
C ARG A 748 33.73 -30.25 20.52
N PRO A 749 33.41 -30.66 21.76
CA PRO A 749 33.08 -29.72 22.83
C PRO A 749 34.24 -28.74 23.15
N TRP A 750 33.91 -27.63 23.80
CA TRP A 750 34.88 -26.74 24.43
C TRP A 750 35.66 -27.44 25.54
N THR A 751 36.96 -27.14 25.59
CA THR A 751 37.79 -27.36 26.78
C THR A 751 37.46 -26.32 27.86
N PRO A 752 37.83 -26.54 29.13
CA PRO A 752 37.61 -25.54 30.19
C PRO A 752 38.23 -24.16 29.90
N ALA A 753 39.37 -24.12 29.18
CA ALA A 753 40.02 -22.87 28.79
C ALA A 753 39.22 -22.10 27.71
N GLU A 754 38.57 -22.83 26.80
CA GLU A 754 37.70 -22.25 25.76
C GLU A 754 36.35 -21.82 26.32
N GLN A 755 35.74 -22.62 27.20
CA GLN A 755 34.54 -22.25 27.96
C GLN A 755 34.78 -20.96 28.75
N ALA A 756 35.93 -20.83 29.42
CA ALA A 756 36.30 -19.63 30.14
C ALA A 756 36.58 -18.43 29.20
N ALA A 757 37.08 -18.66 27.98
CA ALA A 757 37.28 -17.61 26.99
C ALA A 757 35.95 -17.12 26.39
N ALA A 758 35.04 -18.04 26.07
CA ALA A 758 33.68 -17.73 25.63
C ALA A 758 32.92 -16.96 26.72
N GLN A 759 32.99 -17.39 27.98
CA GLN A 759 32.35 -16.68 29.09
C GLN A 759 32.87 -15.26 29.24
N ARG A 760 34.20 -15.02 29.25
CA ARG A 760 34.75 -13.65 29.31
C ARG A 760 34.27 -12.74 28.18
N TRP A 761 34.02 -13.28 26.98
CA TRP A 761 33.46 -12.51 25.86
C TRP A 761 31.98 -12.16 26.09
N VAL A 762 31.17 -13.12 26.57
CA VAL A 762 29.77 -12.87 26.96
C VAL A 762 29.68 -11.86 28.11
N ASP A 763 30.55 -11.99 29.11
CA ASP A 763 30.63 -11.09 30.27
C ASP A 763 30.91 -9.66 29.80
N ALA A 764 31.92 -9.46 28.94
CA ALA A 764 32.25 -8.14 28.40
C ALA A 764 31.08 -7.54 27.58
N PHE A 765 30.46 -8.31 26.68
CA PHE A 765 29.31 -7.83 25.90
C PHE A 765 28.11 -7.50 26.80
N TYR A 766 27.89 -8.26 27.88
CA TYR A 766 26.84 -7.94 28.85
C TYR A 766 27.10 -6.63 29.58
N GLU A 767 28.34 -6.40 30.02
CA GLU A 767 28.71 -5.16 30.68
C GLU A 767 28.52 -3.95 29.75
N ASP A 768 28.95 -4.06 28.48
CA ASP A 768 28.72 -3.05 27.43
C ASP A 768 27.22 -2.80 27.19
N PHE A 769 26.40 -3.86 27.12
CA PHE A 769 24.95 -3.74 26.90
C PHE A 769 24.28 -3.02 28.07
N VAL A 770 24.59 -3.40 29.31
CA VAL A 770 24.09 -2.72 30.52
C VAL A 770 24.49 -1.24 30.52
N ASP A 771 25.71 -0.91 30.08
CA ASP A 771 26.20 0.48 30.04
C ASP A 771 25.60 1.32 28.92
N GLU A 772 25.32 0.74 27.75
CA GLU A 772 24.60 1.44 26.66
C GLU A 772 23.11 1.63 27.00
N VAL A 773 22.48 0.68 27.71
CA VAL A 773 21.12 0.86 28.26
C VAL A 773 21.10 1.96 29.33
N ALA A 774 22.04 1.92 30.27
CA ALA A 774 22.16 2.93 31.34
C ALA A 774 22.27 4.35 30.75
N ARG A 775 23.15 4.53 29.76
CA ARG A 775 23.34 5.80 29.02
C ARG A 775 22.12 6.19 28.19
N SER A 776 21.47 5.25 27.51
CA SER A 776 20.32 5.54 26.64
C SER A 776 19.04 5.86 27.42
N ARG A 777 18.83 5.23 28.59
CA ARG A 777 17.62 5.37 29.42
C ARG A 777 17.78 6.32 30.60
N GLY A 778 18.98 6.90 30.81
CA GLY A 778 19.27 7.75 31.96
C GLY A 778 19.20 7.01 33.31
N MET A 779 19.46 5.70 33.29
CA MET A 779 19.31 4.80 34.45
C MET A 779 20.66 4.54 35.12
N GLU A 780 20.64 4.32 36.44
CA GLU A 780 21.82 3.81 37.15
C GLU A 780 22.13 2.37 36.70
N ARG A 781 23.42 2.06 36.50
CA ARG A 781 23.92 0.74 36.08
C ARG A 781 23.34 -0.41 36.91
N ALA A 782 23.31 -0.28 38.24
CA ALA A 782 22.78 -1.31 39.13
C ALA A 782 21.27 -1.51 38.98
N ARG A 783 20.51 -0.42 38.71
CA ARG A 783 19.08 -0.48 38.42
C ARG A 783 18.80 -1.16 37.06
N VAL A 784 19.67 -0.98 36.07
CA VAL A 784 19.60 -1.71 34.79
C VAL A 784 19.85 -3.19 35.01
N ASP A 785 20.94 -3.58 35.66
CA ASP A 785 21.26 -5.00 35.93
C ASP A 785 20.15 -5.72 36.71
N ALA A 786 19.51 -5.03 37.68
CA ALA A 786 18.38 -5.54 38.44
C ALA A 786 17.12 -5.86 37.60
N VAL A 787 16.93 -5.23 36.43
CA VAL A 787 15.82 -5.50 35.51
C VAL A 787 16.24 -6.21 34.22
N ALA A 788 17.53 -6.54 34.09
CA ALA A 788 18.15 -7.16 32.93
C ALA A 788 18.31 -8.68 33.14
N ARG A 789 19.55 -9.19 33.15
CA ARG A 789 19.91 -10.61 33.40
C ARG A 789 19.10 -11.62 32.58
N GLY A 790 18.75 -11.24 31.35
CA GLY A 790 18.03 -12.02 30.36
C GLY A 790 16.50 -12.01 30.46
N ARG A 791 15.91 -11.39 31.50
CA ARG A 791 14.47 -11.47 31.79
C ARG A 791 13.62 -10.73 30.76
N ILE A 792 12.52 -11.34 30.33
CA ILE A 792 11.51 -10.70 29.47
C ILE A 792 10.50 -9.92 30.30
N TRP A 793 9.90 -8.89 29.70
CA TRP A 793 8.87 -8.05 30.29
C TRP A 793 7.76 -7.77 29.26
N SER A 794 6.53 -7.58 29.71
CA SER A 794 5.47 -6.93 28.90
C SER A 794 5.81 -5.44 28.70
N GLY A 795 5.15 -4.77 27.76
CA GLY A 795 5.31 -3.32 27.56
C GLY A 795 4.90 -2.52 28.79
N GLU A 796 3.86 -2.95 29.51
CA GLU A 796 3.45 -2.36 30.79
C GLU A 796 4.55 -2.49 31.85
N ASP A 797 5.12 -3.69 32.02
CA ASP A 797 6.21 -3.93 32.97
C ASP A 797 7.48 -3.14 32.58
N ALA A 798 7.77 -3.04 31.28
CA ALA A 798 8.90 -2.29 30.75
C ALA A 798 8.79 -0.79 31.03
N LEU A 799 7.59 -0.19 30.87
CA LEU A 799 7.35 1.20 31.22
C LEU A 799 7.52 1.43 32.72
N ALA A 800 6.92 0.56 33.56
CA ALA A 800 7.04 0.64 35.01
C ALA A 800 8.50 0.55 35.51
N ARG A 801 9.38 -0.11 34.74
CA ARG A 801 10.83 -0.24 35.03
C ARG A 801 11.68 0.91 34.46
N GLY A 802 11.18 1.65 33.47
CA GLY A 802 11.88 2.73 32.75
C GLY A 802 12.54 2.31 31.43
N LEU A 803 12.32 1.07 31.00
CA LEU A 803 12.93 0.51 29.78
C LEU A 803 12.32 1.08 28.49
N VAL A 804 11.09 1.59 28.55
CA VAL A 804 10.42 2.36 27.49
C VAL A 804 9.86 3.67 28.07
N ASP A 805 9.49 4.62 27.21
CA ASP A 805 9.04 5.96 27.61
C ASP A 805 7.51 6.12 27.65
N ALA A 806 6.80 5.36 26.82
CA ALA A 806 5.34 5.39 26.74
C ALA A 806 4.76 4.05 26.28
N LEU A 807 3.46 3.85 26.53
CA LEU A 807 2.66 2.82 25.87
C LEU A 807 1.99 3.39 24.62
N GLY A 808 1.96 2.61 23.53
CA GLY A 808 1.29 2.95 22.28
C GLY A 808 2.00 2.38 21.06
N GLY A 809 1.23 2.26 19.96
CA GLY A 809 1.69 1.65 18.73
C GLY A 809 2.30 2.63 17.74
N PHE A 810 2.23 2.24 16.47
CA PHE A 810 2.62 3.04 15.33
C PHE A 810 1.85 4.38 15.21
N PRO A 811 0.52 4.49 15.48
CA PRO A 811 -0.18 5.78 15.44
C PRO A 811 0.40 6.81 16.42
N GLU A 812 0.68 6.39 17.66
CA GLU A 812 1.27 7.20 18.71
C GLU A 812 2.74 7.55 18.39
N ALA A 813 3.48 6.62 17.78
CA ALA A 813 4.84 6.88 17.28
C ALA A 813 4.87 7.91 16.14
N ILE A 814 3.91 7.87 15.21
CA ILE A 814 3.74 8.91 14.18
C ILE A 814 3.42 10.26 14.83
N ALA A 815 2.50 10.31 15.80
CA ALA A 815 2.13 11.55 16.48
C ALA A 815 3.32 12.17 17.25
N GLU A 816 4.08 11.35 17.99
CA GLU A 816 5.28 11.78 18.71
C GLU A 816 6.39 12.25 17.75
N ALA A 817 6.57 11.57 16.62
CA ALA A 817 7.51 11.98 15.58
C ALA A 817 7.14 13.34 14.95
N ARG A 818 5.85 13.62 14.71
CA ARG A 818 5.36 14.94 14.27
C ARG A 818 5.65 16.01 15.31
N ARG A 819 5.31 15.73 16.58
CA ARG A 819 5.50 16.64 17.72
C ARG A 819 6.97 17.04 17.88
N ARG A 820 7.89 16.08 17.81
CA ARG A 820 9.34 16.34 17.93
C ARG A 820 9.94 17.06 16.73
N ALA A 821 9.40 16.86 15.52
CA ALA A 821 9.83 17.57 14.33
C ALA A 821 9.16 18.95 14.14
N GLY A 822 8.39 19.41 15.13
CA GLY A 822 7.69 20.70 15.07
C GLY A 822 6.64 20.78 13.95
N VAL A 823 6.08 19.64 13.53
CA VAL A 823 5.10 19.60 12.44
C VAL A 823 3.70 19.93 13.00
N PRO A 824 2.98 20.94 12.47
CA PRO A 824 1.62 21.25 12.87
C PRO A 824 0.64 20.10 12.55
N ASP A 825 -0.38 19.89 13.40
CA ASP A 825 -1.28 18.75 13.24
C ASP A 825 -2.07 18.72 11.92
N GLY A 826 -2.30 19.88 11.31
CA GLY A 826 -2.93 20.01 9.99
C GLY A 826 -1.99 19.85 8.79
N GLU A 827 -0.68 19.71 8.97
CA GLU A 827 0.27 19.49 7.86
C GLU A 827 0.23 18.02 7.41
N GLU A 828 -0.36 17.75 6.24
CA GLU A 828 -0.40 16.42 5.63
C GLU A 828 1.01 15.90 5.33
N LEU A 829 1.36 14.75 5.92
CA LEU A 829 2.65 14.09 5.73
C LEU A 829 2.51 12.76 4.99
N GLN A 830 3.52 12.43 4.19
CA GLN A 830 3.63 11.11 3.56
C GLN A 830 4.50 10.19 4.42
N LEU A 831 3.91 9.13 4.97
CA LEU A 831 4.65 8.03 5.58
C LEU A 831 5.35 7.23 4.47
N VAL A 832 6.67 7.09 4.51
CA VAL A 832 7.47 6.42 3.47
C VAL A 832 8.46 5.44 4.09
N THR A 833 8.55 4.23 3.55
CA THR A 833 9.35 3.14 4.12
C THR A 833 10.77 3.12 3.55
N TYR A 834 11.78 3.32 4.39
CA TYR A 834 13.21 3.31 4.05
C TYR A 834 13.85 2.03 4.60
N GLY A 835 14.77 1.40 3.87
CA GLY A 835 15.42 0.16 4.32
C GLY A 835 14.54 -1.09 4.33
N GLY A 836 13.50 -1.16 3.49
CA GLY A 836 12.74 -2.41 3.28
C GLY A 836 13.59 -3.55 2.67
N PRO A 837 13.12 -4.81 2.74
CA PRO A 837 13.80 -5.95 2.12
C PRO A 837 13.91 -5.79 0.59
N VAL A 838 14.88 -6.47 -0.01
CA VAL A 838 15.07 -6.51 -1.47
C VAL A 838 14.47 -7.78 -2.05
N GLY A 839 13.69 -7.65 -3.12
CA GLY A 839 13.08 -8.81 -3.81
C GLY A 839 14.11 -9.69 -4.52
N LEU A 840 13.66 -10.80 -5.09
CA LEU A 840 14.50 -11.94 -5.49
C LEU A 840 15.75 -11.57 -6.31
N PHE A 841 15.62 -10.75 -7.36
CA PHE A 841 16.77 -10.31 -8.16
C PHE A 841 17.67 -9.27 -7.47
N GLY A 842 17.16 -8.52 -6.50
CA GLY A 842 17.99 -7.69 -5.61
C GLY A 842 18.89 -8.50 -4.68
N ALA A 843 18.55 -9.79 -4.46
CA ALA A 843 19.38 -10.78 -3.79
C ALA A 843 20.18 -11.69 -4.75
N LEU A 844 20.11 -11.45 -6.07
CA LEU A 844 20.95 -12.07 -7.11
C LEU A 844 21.98 -11.08 -7.69
N ALA A 845 21.63 -9.78 -7.74
CA ALA A 845 22.54 -8.68 -8.09
C ALA A 845 23.44 -8.22 -6.92
N GLY A 846 23.45 -8.96 -5.82
CA GLY A 846 24.41 -8.84 -4.74
C GLY A 846 24.83 -10.25 -4.31
N GLU A 847 26.10 -10.41 -3.96
CA GLU A 847 26.75 -11.72 -3.83
C GLU A 847 26.05 -12.69 -2.85
N ASN A 848 26.16 -13.99 -3.16
CA ASN A 848 25.68 -15.13 -2.37
C ASN A 848 24.15 -15.20 -2.18
N GLY A 849 23.48 -15.54 -3.29
CA GLY A 849 22.04 -15.76 -3.40
C GLY A 849 21.52 -17.07 -2.79
N VAL A 850 20.19 -17.23 -2.83
CA VAL A 850 19.41 -18.17 -2.00
C VAL A 850 19.82 -19.65 -2.14
N LEU A 851 20.31 -20.09 -3.30
CA LEU A 851 20.69 -21.49 -3.53
C LEU A 851 21.80 -22.01 -2.59
N THR A 852 22.70 -21.14 -2.14
CA THR A 852 23.77 -21.52 -1.20
C THR A 852 23.23 -21.93 0.17
N GLN A 853 22.04 -21.45 0.55
CA GLN A 853 21.51 -21.57 1.92
C GLN A 853 20.62 -22.81 2.14
N LEU A 854 20.34 -23.59 1.08
CA LEU A 854 19.76 -24.94 1.16
C LEU A 854 20.84 -26.04 1.31
N GLY A 855 22.12 -25.67 1.29
CA GLY A 855 23.26 -26.50 1.67
C GLY A 855 23.81 -26.11 3.04
N MET A 856 24.24 -27.08 3.84
CA MET A 856 24.82 -26.81 5.16
C MET A 856 26.27 -26.35 5.07
N GLY A 857 26.53 -25.08 5.40
CA GLY A 857 27.75 -24.64 6.09
C GLY A 857 28.85 -23.94 5.29
N VAL A 858 29.59 -23.11 6.04
CA VAL A 858 30.89 -22.47 5.75
C VAL A 858 30.90 -21.36 4.67
N ASP A 859 31.37 -20.18 5.07
CA ASP A 859 31.67 -19.06 4.18
C ASP A 859 32.86 -19.39 3.26
N ALA A 860 32.68 -19.18 1.95
CA ALA A 860 33.74 -19.35 0.95
C ALA A 860 34.30 -17.98 0.52
N GLU A 861 35.30 -17.47 1.24
CA GLU A 861 36.11 -16.37 0.72
C GLU A 861 37.01 -16.85 -0.45
N ARG A 862 37.00 -16.07 -1.54
CA ARG A 862 38.09 -15.91 -2.53
C ARG A 862 38.78 -17.18 -3.03
N SER A 863 38.32 -17.66 -4.19
CA SER A 863 39.10 -18.56 -5.04
C SER A 863 40.41 -17.89 -5.52
N ALA A 864 41.55 -18.39 -5.04
CA ALA A 864 42.84 -18.20 -5.70
C ALA A 864 42.91 -19.09 -6.98
N PRO A 865 43.72 -18.73 -7.99
CA PRO A 865 43.92 -19.58 -9.16
C PRO A 865 44.59 -20.91 -8.78
N GLU A 866 44.15 -22.02 -9.42
CA GLU A 866 44.58 -23.37 -9.03
C GLU A 866 46.06 -23.69 -9.37
N PRO A 867 46.75 -24.51 -8.54
CA PRO A 867 48.13 -24.92 -8.81
C PRO A 867 48.30 -25.76 -10.10
N ASP A 868 49.40 -25.53 -10.84
CA ASP A 868 49.79 -26.23 -12.07
C ASP A 868 49.92 -27.76 -11.96
N ALA A 869 49.86 -28.32 -10.75
CA ALA A 869 49.84 -29.77 -10.53
C ALA A 869 48.47 -30.38 -10.90
N LEU A 870 47.35 -29.77 -10.47
CA LEU A 870 46.00 -30.25 -10.77
C LEU A 870 45.71 -30.19 -12.27
N GLN A 871 46.09 -29.08 -12.90
CA GLN A 871 45.94 -28.90 -14.35
C GLN A 871 46.80 -29.84 -15.20
N ARG A 872 47.82 -30.50 -14.62
CA ARG A 872 48.58 -31.56 -15.31
C ARG A 872 47.90 -32.91 -15.14
N PHE A 873 47.57 -33.29 -13.90
CA PHE A 873 46.85 -34.52 -13.61
C PHE A 873 45.56 -34.66 -14.43
N ALA A 874 44.76 -33.59 -14.53
CA ALA A 874 43.53 -33.58 -15.34
C ALA A 874 43.77 -33.93 -16.81
N ARG A 875 44.85 -33.41 -17.42
CA ARG A 875 45.24 -33.72 -18.82
C ARG A 875 45.77 -35.14 -18.96
N GLU A 876 46.48 -35.66 -17.96
CA GLU A 876 47.00 -37.04 -17.95
C GLU A 876 45.89 -38.08 -17.83
N VAL A 877 44.78 -37.78 -17.13
CA VAL A 877 43.58 -38.64 -17.07
C VAL A 877 42.55 -38.35 -18.18
N GLY A 878 42.91 -37.55 -19.19
CA GLY A 878 42.09 -37.31 -20.38
C GLY A 878 40.90 -36.35 -20.19
N LEU A 879 40.83 -35.62 -19.06
CA LEU A 879 39.79 -34.61 -18.82
C LEU A 879 40.18 -33.29 -19.50
N PRO A 880 39.37 -32.76 -20.45
CA PRO A 880 39.74 -31.57 -21.21
C PRO A 880 39.74 -30.28 -20.38
N SER A 881 39.03 -30.26 -19.24
CA SER A 881 39.16 -29.22 -18.21
C SER A 881 38.63 -29.72 -16.85
N LEU A 882 39.10 -29.11 -15.75
CA LEU A 882 38.52 -29.27 -14.42
C LEU A 882 37.31 -28.34 -14.23
N PHE A 883 36.28 -28.51 -15.07
CA PHE A 883 35.00 -27.80 -14.95
C PHE A 883 33.82 -28.77 -15.00
N LEU A 884 33.61 -29.47 -13.89
CA LEU A 884 32.39 -30.21 -13.62
C LEU A 884 32.06 -30.17 -12.12
N LEU A 885 31.13 -29.30 -11.74
CA LEU A 885 30.03 -29.58 -10.81
C LEU A 885 29.06 -28.40 -10.82
N GLU A 886 27.92 -28.56 -11.49
CA GLU A 886 26.80 -27.63 -11.35
C GLU A 886 26.14 -27.77 -9.96
N PRO A 887 25.47 -26.74 -9.42
CA PRO A 887 24.83 -26.80 -8.10
C PRO A 887 23.68 -27.82 -8.05
N GLY A 888 23.96 -29.03 -7.57
CA GLY A 888 22.94 -30.06 -7.30
C GLY A 888 23.45 -31.50 -7.27
N MET A 889 24.49 -31.83 -8.04
CA MET A 889 25.01 -33.19 -8.17
C MET A 889 25.93 -33.59 -7.00
N LYS A 890 25.42 -34.39 -6.05
CA LYS A 890 26.20 -34.93 -4.93
C LYS A 890 26.91 -36.24 -5.28
N ALA A 891 27.86 -36.14 -6.22
CA ALA A 891 28.72 -37.21 -6.74
C ALA A 891 28.03 -38.35 -7.51
N ALA A 892 28.83 -39.09 -8.27
CA ALA A 892 28.47 -40.34 -8.93
C ALA A 892 29.55 -41.39 -8.61
N LEU A 893 29.16 -42.66 -8.45
CA LEU A 893 30.08 -43.77 -8.24
C LEU A 893 30.45 -44.43 -9.58
N PRO A 894 31.66 -44.99 -9.74
CA PRO A 894 32.22 -45.36 -11.04
C PRO A 894 31.77 -46.75 -11.55
N PHE A 895 30.57 -47.21 -11.22
CA PHE A 895 30.03 -48.49 -11.69
C PHE A 895 28.50 -48.48 -11.77
N GLU A 896 27.94 -49.21 -12.74
CA GLU A 896 26.50 -49.43 -12.85
C GLU A 896 26.03 -50.57 -11.94
N LEU A 897 24.79 -50.46 -11.44
CA LEU A 897 24.08 -51.52 -10.73
C LEU A 897 22.84 -51.92 -11.54
N GLN A 898 22.85 -53.14 -12.10
CA GLN A 898 21.64 -53.76 -12.62
C GLN A 898 20.93 -54.52 -11.49
N LEU A 899 19.63 -54.30 -11.36
CA LEU A 899 18.73 -55.04 -10.47
C LEU A 899 17.83 -55.94 -11.31
N GLN A 900 17.57 -57.15 -10.81
CA GLN A 900 16.56 -58.09 -11.31
C GLN A 900 15.41 -58.19 -10.30
#